data_AF-A0A928NFF7-F1
#
_entry.id   AF-A0A928NFF7-F1
#
_cell.length_a   1.000
_cell.length_b   1.000
_cell.length_c   1.000
_cell.angle_alpha   90.00
_cell.angle_beta   90.00
_cell.angle_gamma   90.00
#
_symmetry.space_group_name_H-M   'P 1'
#
loop_
_entity.id
_entity.type
_entity.pdbx_description
1 polymer ?
#
loop_
_entity_poly.entity_id
_entity_poly.type
_entity_poly.pdbx_seq_one_letter_code
_entity_poly.pdbx_strand_id
1 'polypeptide(L)'
;MRIPNPFIPLRVTTDDLNHKVDIIDRSYTFGADGMITSIISKGKELLSAPMRIVMEEDGKESVFDNDYHNNESESFIQSRSDERAVICGAKQSERFIINFTNTIEYDGNIDIDFKLMTRGLTVAQVFGVGEIEPLKFKMDKLWLEIPLKKQFFTHYHMHRNGNFYMKDGSIKEETSTSMSGRLPSDSFSVPYKTLLWMGNEELGLGWFTENDRHWQPIEENRAMEFIYGDDTITLRIRLLDSHPKKWTGDTKEGSSIFNPIDFHFGFQATPVKPFPKNPYIHKAFHIDCGIKIKGNYMDFFSQENRFDRLKEKGVDTLILHEKWNKSQNWFELSEFTSKQLRFIVDECHKRGIKVLPYFGYELSTMASVWSDMNVNANMVTEEGRKGGGWWRVPFQRDYNLCFRGSYRDIFVKGLENLIDTYHLDGIYLDSTAFPRFCFNTEHGCGWYDEDGRLHGSHAIKAVRKMFQELYCMVKARGGVINVHTYGVVNFLALPYIDQTWYGENLQHEFMKGSTKDMDLDYFRAEYIGRNVGVPVEFIAYENRPLWNFENALSCSILHGILPRPNNIDMPLDLMSNVWKIFDKFPVELSEWRPYWDNTAATDNKKVKVSYYKYTNIKGEDELLAFVVNTSAQQFDAVTVSFEENVFSVFDAERKLDTGFTFPLKPYQYRILFVK
;
A
#
# COMPACT_ATOMS: atom_id res chain seq x y z
N MET A 1 8.88 13.72 -18.91
CA MET A 1 8.41 12.35 -19.18
C MET A 1 6.97 12.46 -19.67
N ARG A 2 6.34 11.41 -20.24
CA ARG A 2 4.88 11.47 -20.51
C ARG A 2 4.18 10.93 -19.26
N ILE A 3 3.29 11.72 -18.66
CA ILE A 3 2.47 11.25 -17.53
C ILE A 3 1.65 10.04 -17.99
N PRO A 4 1.79 8.87 -17.35
CA PRO A 4 1.12 7.66 -17.81
C PRO A 4 -0.35 7.68 -17.38
N ASN A 5 -1.22 7.09 -18.20
CA ASN A 5 -2.61 6.85 -17.79
C ASN A 5 -2.64 5.97 -16.53
N PRO A 6 -3.61 6.15 -15.62
CA PRO A 6 -4.74 7.07 -15.69
C PRO A 6 -4.45 8.48 -15.15
N PHE A 7 -3.20 8.80 -14.82
CA PHE A 7 -2.86 10.10 -14.23
C PHE A 7 -2.99 11.24 -15.25
N ILE A 8 -3.20 12.43 -14.72
CA ILE A 8 -3.30 13.67 -15.49
C ILE A 8 -2.27 14.68 -14.98
N PRO A 9 -1.86 15.66 -15.80
CA PRO A 9 -1.07 16.80 -15.32
C PRO A 9 -1.68 17.42 -14.06
N LEU A 10 -0.85 17.71 -13.07
CA LEU A 10 -1.30 18.47 -11.92
C LEU A 10 -1.65 19.91 -12.30
N ARG A 11 -2.56 20.51 -11.55
CA ARG A 11 -2.92 21.92 -11.70
C ARG A 11 -2.69 22.65 -10.40
N VAL A 12 -1.94 23.75 -10.44
CA VAL A 12 -1.74 24.62 -9.27
C VAL A 12 -2.54 25.91 -9.47
N THR A 13 -3.35 26.24 -8.47
CA THR A 13 -4.04 27.53 -8.37
C THR A 13 -3.62 28.23 -7.09
N THR A 14 -3.65 29.56 -7.09
CA THR A 14 -3.31 30.38 -5.92
C THR A 14 -4.41 31.39 -5.74
N ASP A 15 -4.90 31.47 -4.51
CA ASP A 15 -5.91 32.43 -4.08
C ASP A 15 -5.42 33.03 -2.77
N ASP A 16 -5.02 34.31 -2.83
CA ASP A 16 -4.33 35.00 -1.76
C ASP A 16 -3.12 34.17 -1.25
N LEU A 17 -3.06 33.86 0.05
CA LEU A 17 -1.97 33.10 0.67
C LEU A 17 -2.16 31.57 0.61
N ASN A 18 -3.12 31.09 -0.20
CA ASN A 18 -3.40 29.67 -0.32
C ASN A 18 -2.99 29.13 -1.69
N HIS A 19 -2.23 28.04 -1.69
CA HIS A 19 -1.85 27.31 -2.89
C HIS A 19 -2.57 25.97 -2.95
N LYS A 20 -3.44 25.80 -3.94
CA LYS A 20 -4.18 24.56 -4.16
C LYS A 20 -3.58 23.76 -5.32
N VAL A 21 -3.28 22.49 -5.07
CA VAL A 21 -2.80 21.52 -6.06
C VAL A 21 -3.91 20.51 -6.32
N ASP A 22 -4.48 20.54 -7.52
CA ASP A 22 -5.46 19.58 -8.01
C ASP A 22 -4.74 18.47 -8.80
N ILE A 23 -5.13 17.23 -8.51
CA ILE A 23 -4.67 16.00 -9.16
C ILE A 23 -5.90 15.11 -9.38
N ILE A 24 -5.73 13.95 -10.04
CA ILE A 24 -6.87 13.06 -10.29
C ILE A 24 -7.57 12.65 -8.97
N ASP A 25 -8.87 12.98 -8.89
CA ASP A 25 -9.81 12.75 -7.80
C ASP A 25 -9.42 13.29 -6.41
N ARG A 26 -8.35 14.08 -6.31
CA ARG A 26 -7.83 14.61 -5.05
C ARG A 26 -7.36 16.05 -5.19
N SER A 27 -7.39 16.80 -4.10
CA SER A 27 -6.77 18.13 -4.04
C SER A 27 -6.18 18.43 -2.68
N TYR A 28 -5.06 19.14 -2.68
CA TYR A 28 -4.35 19.56 -1.47
C TYR A 28 -4.25 21.08 -1.44
N THR A 29 -4.57 21.70 -0.32
CA THR A 29 -4.40 23.16 -0.14
C THR A 29 -3.35 23.42 0.92
N PHE A 30 -2.44 24.34 0.62
CA PHE A 30 -1.39 24.80 1.52
C PHE A 30 -1.66 26.26 1.88
N GLY A 31 -1.60 26.59 3.17
CA GLY A 31 -1.86 27.94 3.69
C GLY A 31 -0.65 28.86 3.63
N ALA A 32 -0.77 30.03 4.28
CA ALA A 32 0.23 31.10 4.29
C ALA A 32 1.60 30.68 4.85
N ASP A 33 1.65 29.64 5.67
CA ASP A 33 2.87 29.08 6.27
C ASP A 33 3.43 27.87 5.50
N GLY A 34 2.74 27.44 4.44
CA GLY A 34 3.05 26.23 3.69
C GLY A 34 2.58 24.93 4.37
N MET A 35 1.80 25.00 5.45
CA MET A 35 1.15 23.83 6.04
C MET A 35 -0.12 23.44 5.27
N ILE A 36 -0.46 22.15 5.34
CA ILE A 36 -1.66 21.63 4.68
C ILE A 36 -2.91 22.06 5.46
N THR A 37 -3.79 22.81 4.78
CA THR A 37 -5.05 23.31 5.34
C THR A 37 -6.26 22.48 4.92
N SER A 38 -6.17 21.74 3.82
CA SER A 38 -7.27 20.91 3.29
C SER A 38 -6.73 19.72 2.50
N ILE A 39 -7.38 18.56 2.68
CA ILE A 39 -7.16 17.36 1.88
C ILE A 39 -8.51 16.83 1.42
N ILE A 40 -8.79 16.93 0.13
CA ILE A 40 -10.01 16.41 -0.47
C ILE A 40 -9.68 15.15 -1.26
N SER A 41 -10.43 14.06 -1.04
CA SER A 41 -10.37 12.82 -1.82
C SER A 41 -11.79 12.40 -2.21
N LYS A 42 -12.02 12.07 -3.49
CA LYS A 42 -13.35 11.77 -4.05
C LYS A 42 -14.41 12.82 -3.67
N GLY A 43 -14.03 14.09 -3.67
CA GLY A 43 -14.90 15.21 -3.30
C GLY A 43 -15.21 15.35 -1.79
N LYS A 44 -14.58 14.56 -0.93
CA LYS A 44 -14.77 14.58 0.52
C LYS A 44 -13.55 15.16 1.22
N GLU A 45 -13.75 16.23 2.00
CA GLU A 45 -12.72 16.83 2.85
C GLU A 45 -12.42 15.90 4.03
N LEU A 46 -11.16 15.46 4.13
CA LEU A 46 -10.68 14.50 5.13
C LEU A 46 -10.29 15.17 6.45
N LEU A 47 -9.80 16.41 6.41
CA LEU A 47 -9.39 17.13 7.60
C LEU A 47 -10.59 17.80 8.28
N SER A 48 -10.65 17.75 9.61
CA SER A 48 -11.66 18.50 10.38
C SER A 48 -11.23 19.94 10.66
N ALA A 49 -9.92 20.21 10.60
CA ALA A 49 -9.29 21.52 10.69
C ALA A 49 -7.90 21.46 10.01
N PRO A 50 -7.28 22.60 9.67
CA PRO A 50 -5.91 22.63 9.17
C PRO A 50 -4.93 21.86 10.06
N MET A 51 -3.91 21.23 9.44
CA MET A 51 -2.80 20.65 10.21
C MET A 51 -2.08 21.76 10.98
N ARG A 52 -1.53 21.43 12.15
CA ARG A 52 -0.85 22.42 12.99
C ARG A 52 0.38 21.89 13.69
N ILE A 53 1.29 22.82 14.00
CA ILE A 53 2.42 22.57 14.89
C ILE A 53 2.04 22.97 16.31
N VAL A 54 2.30 22.08 17.25
CA VAL A 54 2.20 22.34 18.69
C VAL A 54 3.61 22.42 19.24
N MET A 55 4.05 23.61 19.61
CA MET A 55 5.38 23.87 20.14
C MET A 55 5.29 24.52 21.52
N GLU A 56 6.21 24.15 22.41
CA GLU A 56 6.35 24.74 23.74
C GLU A 56 7.77 25.26 23.94
N GLU A 57 7.86 26.49 24.43
CA GLU A 57 9.06 27.30 24.60
C GLU A 57 9.17 27.80 26.03
N ASP A 58 10.06 27.17 26.80
CA ASP A 58 10.30 27.47 28.21
C ASP A 58 9.02 27.42 29.06
N GLY A 59 8.31 26.30 28.94
CA GLY A 59 7.09 25.99 29.68
C GLY A 59 5.83 26.72 29.20
N LYS A 60 5.88 27.41 28.06
CA LYS A 60 4.73 28.15 27.48
C LYS A 60 4.50 27.75 26.04
N GLU A 61 3.23 27.72 25.62
CA GLU A 61 2.88 27.50 24.22
C GLU A 61 3.49 28.60 23.33
N SER A 62 4.10 28.19 22.21
CA SER A 62 4.71 29.12 21.26
C SER A 62 3.67 30.00 20.60
N VAL A 63 3.98 31.29 20.48
CA VAL A 63 3.21 32.23 19.68
C VAL A 63 3.91 32.40 18.34
N PHE A 64 3.23 32.02 17.26
CA PHE A 64 3.74 32.21 15.90
C PHE A 64 3.36 33.58 15.37
N ASP A 65 4.31 34.22 14.67
CA ASP A 65 4.03 35.41 13.88
C ASP A 65 3.21 35.01 12.63
N ASN A 66 1.95 35.45 12.60
CA ASN A 66 1.02 35.17 11.51
C ASN A 66 0.69 36.42 10.69
N ASP A 67 1.44 37.51 10.86
CA ASP A 67 1.27 38.74 10.08
C ASP A 67 2.03 38.64 8.74
N TYR A 68 1.65 37.63 7.95
CA TYR A 68 2.41 37.21 6.76
C TYR A 68 2.58 38.34 5.73
N HIS A 69 1.57 39.21 5.58
CA HIS A 69 1.64 40.36 4.69
C HIS A 69 2.69 41.40 5.10
N ASN A 70 2.94 41.57 6.40
CA ASN A 70 3.93 42.56 6.89
C ASN A 70 5.31 41.96 7.12
N ASN A 71 5.41 40.65 7.38
CA ASN A 71 6.69 39.97 7.61
C ASN A 71 7.27 39.30 6.36
N GLU A 72 6.58 39.39 5.21
CA GLU A 72 6.99 38.86 3.90
C GLU A 72 7.31 37.34 3.91
N SER A 73 6.82 36.60 4.90
CA SER A 73 7.09 35.17 5.10
C SER A 73 5.96 34.27 4.58
N GLU A 74 5.15 34.81 3.67
CA GLU A 74 4.10 34.08 2.95
C GLU A 74 4.67 32.86 2.22
N SER A 75 3.88 31.79 2.15
CA SER A 75 4.22 30.62 1.36
C SER A 75 4.26 30.96 -0.14
N PHE A 76 5.03 30.19 -0.89
CA PHE A 76 5.23 30.44 -2.31
C PHE A 76 5.47 29.16 -3.11
N ILE A 77 5.11 29.21 -4.38
CA ILE A 77 5.40 28.14 -5.34
C ILE A 77 6.85 28.28 -5.82
N GLN A 78 7.74 27.42 -5.32
CA GLN A 78 9.14 27.39 -5.71
C GLN A 78 9.33 26.88 -7.14
N SER A 79 8.54 25.90 -7.57
CA SER A 79 8.54 25.39 -8.94
C SER A 79 7.24 24.65 -9.27
N ARG A 80 6.89 24.61 -10.56
CA ARG A 80 5.75 23.82 -11.06
C ARG A 80 6.00 23.28 -12.46
N SER A 81 5.44 22.12 -12.72
CA SER A 81 5.40 21.40 -13.99
C SER A 81 4.16 20.50 -14.00
N ASP A 82 3.87 19.88 -15.13
CA ASP A 82 2.78 18.89 -15.24
C ASP A 82 2.96 17.71 -14.27
N GLU A 83 4.20 17.36 -13.95
CA GLU A 83 4.55 16.17 -13.14
C GLU A 83 4.69 16.48 -11.64
N ARG A 84 5.07 17.71 -11.29
CA ARG A 84 5.48 18.08 -9.93
C ARG A 84 5.28 19.56 -9.62
N ALA A 85 4.85 19.86 -8.39
CA ALA A 85 4.83 21.19 -7.79
C ALA A 85 5.65 21.19 -6.49
N VAL A 86 6.34 22.30 -6.21
CA VAL A 86 7.08 22.52 -4.96
C VAL A 86 6.56 23.80 -4.31
N ILE A 87 6.06 23.69 -3.09
CA ILE A 87 5.53 24.81 -2.29
C ILE A 87 6.38 24.93 -1.03
N CYS A 88 6.98 26.10 -0.84
CA CYS A 88 7.76 26.44 0.33
C CYS A 88 6.95 27.33 1.26
N GLY A 89 7.19 27.23 2.56
CA GLY A 89 6.59 28.13 3.54
C GLY A 89 7.38 28.15 4.83
N ALA A 90 7.09 29.12 5.68
CA ALA A 90 7.81 29.35 6.92
C ALA A 90 6.87 29.69 8.07
N LYS A 91 7.32 29.36 9.29
CA LYS A 91 6.79 29.88 10.55
C LYS A 91 7.92 30.38 11.40
N GLN A 92 7.65 31.42 12.16
CA GLN A 92 8.59 31.94 13.14
C GLN A 92 7.87 32.17 14.47
N SER A 93 8.47 31.72 15.56
CA SER A 93 8.17 32.18 16.91
C SER A 93 9.22 33.20 17.36
N GLU A 94 9.13 33.70 18.59
CA GLU A 94 10.18 34.55 19.18
C GLU A 94 11.57 33.89 19.09
N ARG A 95 11.63 32.55 19.16
CA ARG A 95 12.86 31.76 19.38
C ARG A 95 13.28 30.92 18.18
N PHE A 96 12.33 30.41 17.40
CA PHE A 96 12.59 29.39 16.39
C PHE A 96 11.98 29.74 15.04
N ILE A 97 12.62 29.22 13.99
CA ILE A 97 12.13 29.23 12.62
C ILE A 97 11.85 27.78 12.22
N ILE A 98 10.70 27.57 11.58
CA ILE A 98 10.31 26.32 10.94
C ILE A 98 10.13 26.60 9.45
N ASN A 99 10.81 25.85 8.60
CA ASN A 99 10.63 25.91 7.16
C ASN A 99 10.05 24.59 6.64
N PHE A 100 9.12 24.71 5.70
CA PHE A 100 8.52 23.58 5.00
C PHE A 100 8.92 23.62 3.53
N THR A 101 9.28 22.47 2.98
CA THR A 101 9.35 22.25 1.54
C THR A 101 8.45 21.09 1.19
N ASN A 102 7.30 21.39 0.58
CA ASN A 102 6.30 20.41 0.18
C ASN A 102 6.51 20.09 -1.30
N THR A 103 6.80 18.84 -1.63
CA THR A 103 6.90 18.36 -3.01
C THR A 103 5.71 17.48 -3.33
N ILE A 104 4.88 17.92 -4.26
CA ILE A 104 3.67 17.22 -4.68
C ILE A 104 3.91 16.64 -6.08
N GLU A 105 3.69 15.35 -6.27
CA GLU A 105 3.78 14.67 -7.56
C GLU A 105 2.39 14.39 -8.16
N TYR A 106 2.33 14.14 -9.49
CA TYR A 106 1.10 13.92 -10.26
C TYR A 106 0.21 12.78 -9.75
N ASP A 107 0.77 11.82 -9.02
CA ASP A 107 0.04 10.69 -8.44
C ASP A 107 -0.46 10.95 -7.02
N GLY A 108 -0.20 12.15 -6.50
CA GLY A 108 -0.68 12.65 -5.22
C GLY A 108 0.18 12.37 -4.00
N ASN A 109 1.42 11.92 -4.20
CA ASN A 109 2.38 11.88 -3.11
C ASN A 109 2.78 13.30 -2.70
N ILE A 110 2.79 13.57 -1.39
CA ILE A 110 3.35 14.78 -0.79
C ILE A 110 4.56 14.36 0.03
N ASP A 111 5.76 14.77 -0.40
CA ASP A 111 7.00 14.63 0.37
C ASP A 111 7.30 15.96 1.07
N ILE A 112 7.46 15.93 2.39
CA ILE A 112 7.64 17.10 3.24
C ILE A 112 9.02 17.04 3.88
N ASP A 113 9.79 18.09 3.62
CA ASP A 113 11.05 18.37 4.28
C ASP A 113 10.83 19.53 5.27
N PHE A 114 10.63 19.14 6.53
CA PHE A 114 10.41 20.02 7.68
C PHE A 114 11.75 20.35 8.32
N LYS A 115 12.08 21.63 8.50
CA LYS A 115 13.36 22.08 9.05
C LYS A 115 13.11 22.99 10.25
N LEU A 116 13.73 22.69 11.38
CA LEU A 116 13.71 23.50 12.60
C LEU A 116 15.09 24.10 12.85
N MET A 117 15.12 25.39 13.17
CA MET A 117 16.34 26.12 13.55
C MET A 117 16.04 27.25 14.52
N THR A 118 17.08 27.78 15.14
CA THR A 118 16.96 28.97 16.00
C THR A 118 16.81 30.23 15.14
N ARG A 119 16.07 31.23 15.61
CA ARG A 119 15.77 32.47 14.85
C ARG A 119 17.04 33.26 14.50
N GLY A 120 18.05 33.20 15.36
CA GLY A 120 19.27 33.98 15.22
C GLY A 120 19.06 35.49 15.25
N LEU A 121 20.02 36.21 14.66
CA LEU A 121 20.02 37.67 14.59
C LEU A 121 19.71 38.12 13.16
N THR A 122 18.90 39.17 13.05
CA THR A 122 18.70 39.89 11.77
C THR A 122 19.96 40.66 11.37
N VAL A 123 20.07 41.02 10.09
CA VAL A 123 21.16 41.87 9.59
C VAL A 123 21.25 43.19 10.39
N ALA A 124 20.11 43.82 10.66
CA ALA A 124 20.03 45.04 11.48
C ALA A 124 20.57 44.84 12.90
N GLN A 125 20.25 43.70 13.54
CA GLN A 125 20.77 43.34 14.87
C GLN A 125 22.28 43.08 14.83
N VAL A 126 22.79 42.40 13.81
CA VAL A 126 24.24 42.16 13.64
C VAL A 126 25.01 43.48 13.50
N PHE A 127 24.45 44.45 12.76
CA PHE A 127 25.06 45.77 12.58
C PHE A 127 24.76 46.75 13.73
N GLY A 128 24.08 46.32 14.80
CA GLY A 128 23.79 47.14 15.98
C GLY A 128 22.80 48.28 15.75
N VAL A 129 22.02 48.22 14.67
CA VAL A 129 20.99 49.22 14.33
C VAL A 129 19.57 48.78 14.72
N GLY A 130 19.41 47.51 15.12
CA GLY A 130 18.19 46.99 15.74
C GLY A 130 18.41 46.57 17.19
N GLU A 131 17.35 46.57 18.00
CA GLU A 131 17.40 46.08 19.37
C GLU A 131 17.76 44.58 19.42
N ILE A 132 18.75 44.22 20.23
CA ILE A 132 19.16 42.83 20.44
C ILE A 132 18.58 42.39 21.78
N GLU A 133 17.54 41.56 21.72
CA GLU A 133 17.11 40.80 22.90
C GLU A 133 18.06 39.61 23.15
N PRO A 134 18.22 39.16 24.40
CA PRO A 134 18.95 37.93 24.70
C PRO A 134 18.37 36.77 23.89
N LEU A 135 19.20 36.09 23.12
CA LEU A 135 18.76 34.93 22.35
C LEU A 135 18.30 33.83 23.31
N LYS A 136 17.06 33.36 23.12
CA LYS A 136 16.47 32.27 23.90
C LYS A 136 16.39 31.03 23.02
N PHE A 137 16.81 29.89 23.57
CA PHE A 137 16.98 28.67 22.78
C PHE A 137 16.29 27.45 23.39
N LYS A 138 15.62 27.59 24.53
CA LYS A 138 14.96 26.46 25.16
C LYS A 138 13.66 26.12 24.43
N MET A 139 13.55 24.85 24.06
CA MET A 139 12.36 24.21 23.49
C MET A 139 12.02 23.02 24.37
N ASP A 140 10.77 22.88 24.74
CA ASP A 140 10.29 21.79 25.59
C ASP A 140 9.59 20.71 24.78
N LYS A 141 8.88 21.08 23.70
CA LYS A 141 8.25 20.10 22.78
C LYS A 141 8.02 20.66 21.38
N LEU A 142 7.94 19.76 20.42
CA LEU A 142 7.51 20.01 19.04
C LEU A 142 6.71 18.81 18.54
N TRP A 143 5.42 19.00 18.28
CA TRP A 143 4.52 17.98 17.72
C TRP A 143 3.85 18.48 16.45
N LEU A 144 3.51 17.54 15.57
CA LEU A 144 2.61 17.76 14.43
C LEU A 144 1.25 17.15 14.76
N GLU A 145 0.18 17.91 14.57
CA GLU A 145 -1.19 17.42 14.73
C GLU A 145 -1.95 17.46 13.40
N ILE A 146 -2.61 16.35 13.11
CA ILE A 146 -3.41 16.13 11.91
C ILE A 146 -4.86 15.87 12.34
N PRO A 147 -5.74 16.88 12.33
CA PRO A 147 -7.13 16.73 12.71
C PRO A 147 -7.95 16.06 11.60
N LEU A 148 -8.45 14.86 11.84
CA LEU A 148 -9.15 14.02 10.86
C LEU A 148 -10.65 13.94 11.17
N LYS A 149 -11.51 13.98 10.14
CA LYS A 149 -12.96 13.76 10.31
C LYS A 149 -13.27 12.30 10.61
N LYS A 150 -13.63 12.01 11.86
CA LYS A 150 -13.82 10.66 12.42
C LYS A 150 -14.65 9.72 11.55
N GLN A 151 -15.69 10.22 10.88
CA GLN A 151 -16.57 9.42 9.99
C GLN A 151 -15.84 8.71 8.83
N PHE A 152 -14.66 9.18 8.43
CA PHE A 152 -13.88 8.60 7.33
C PHE A 152 -12.77 7.65 7.78
N PHE A 153 -12.47 7.59 9.08
CA PHE A 153 -11.32 6.87 9.61
C PHE A 153 -11.79 5.79 10.59
N THR A 154 -12.14 4.62 10.02
CA THR A 154 -12.66 3.46 10.78
C THR A 154 -11.71 2.27 10.74
N HIS A 155 -10.78 2.23 9.79
CA HIS A 155 -9.83 1.15 9.54
C HIS A 155 -8.40 1.70 9.45
N TYR A 156 -7.42 0.81 9.61
CA TYR A 156 -6.01 1.13 9.47
C TYR A 156 -5.22 0.03 8.75
N HIS A 157 -4.05 0.43 8.25
CA HIS A 157 -2.90 -0.41 7.94
C HIS A 157 -1.66 0.20 8.56
N MET A 158 -0.78 -0.62 9.12
CA MET A 158 0.48 -0.13 9.65
C MET A 158 1.67 -1.01 9.27
N HIS A 159 2.80 -0.35 9.08
CA HIS A 159 4.11 -0.95 9.06
C HIS A 159 5.08 -0.05 9.83
N ARG A 160 5.83 -0.54 10.81
CA ARG A 160 5.87 -1.91 11.32
C ARG A 160 4.65 -2.25 12.17
N ASN A 161 4.30 -3.53 12.21
CA ASN A 161 3.31 -4.03 13.17
C ASN A 161 3.74 -3.72 14.62
N GLY A 162 2.80 -3.69 15.56
CA GLY A 162 3.12 -3.47 16.96
C GLY A 162 1.88 -3.32 17.83
N ASN A 163 2.12 -3.22 19.14
CA ASN A 163 1.10 -3.05 20.16
C ASN A 163 0.34 -1.71 20.02
N PHE A 164 -0.90 -1.71 20.50
CA PHE A 164 -1.65 -0.49 20.79
C PHE A 164 -1.70 -0.27 22.31
N TYR A 165 -1.43 0.95 22.73
CA TYR A 165 -1.46 1.35 24.13
C TYR A 165 -2.70 2.22 24.34
N MET A 166 -3.71 1.66 24.99
CA MET A 166 -5.01 2.29 25.16
C MET A 166 -4.96 3.35 26.26
N LYS A 167 -5.85 4.34 26.18
CA LYS A 167 -5.97 5.42 27.18
C LYS A 167 -6.21 4.92 28.61
N ASP A 168 -6.88 3.78 28.77
CA ASP A 168 -7.14 3.16 30.08
C ASP A 168 -5.93 2.40 30.65
N GLY A 169 -4.80 2.39 29.94
CA GLY A 169 -3.58 1.68 30.32
C GLY A 169 -3.53 0.23 29.84
N SER A 170 -4.58 -0.29 29.21
CA SER A 170 -4.57 -1.63 28.61
C SER A 170 -3.73 -1.68 27.33
N ILE A 171 -3.19 -2.85 27.01
CA ILE A 171 -2.38 -3.08 25.82
C ILE A 171 -3.10 -4.09 24.93
N LYS A 172 -3.36 -3.71 23.67
CA LYS A 172 -3.73 -4.67 22.63
C LYS A 172 -2.44 -5.15 21.97
N GLU A 173 -2.05 -6.37 22.31
CA GLU A 173 -0.81 -6.97 21.84
C GLU A 173 -0.80 -7.21 20.32
N GLU A 174 0.39 -7.16 19.74
CA GLU A 174 0.62 -7.51 18.35
C GLU A 174 0.31 -9.00 18.09
N THR A 175 -0.23 -9.28 16.91
CA THR A 175 -0.47 -10.64 16.40
C THR A 175 -0.02 -10.74 14.94
N SER A 176 0.01 -11.96 14.40
CA SER A 176 0.27 -12.21 12.97
C SER A 176 -0.71 -11.51 12.02
N THR A 177 -1.85 -11.04 12.53
CA THR A 177 -2.91 -10.35 11.77
C THR A 177 -3.30 -9.00 12.37
N SER A 178 -2.42 -8.34 13.15
CA SER A 178 -2.72 -7.03 13.77
C SER A 178 -2.22 -5.82 12.97
N MET A 179 -1.58 -6.03 11.82
CA MET A 179 -1.10 -4.94 10.97
C MET A 179 -2.20 -4.16 10.26
N SER A 180 -3.41 -4.72 10.22
CA SER A 180 -4.57 -4.17 9.54
C SER A 180 -5.85 -4.48 10.32
N GLY A 181 -6.88 -3.65 10.17
CA GLY A 181 -8.19 -3.92 10.74
C GLY A 181 -8.92 -2.66 11.17
N ARG A 182 -9.91 -2.82 12.05
CA ARG A 182 -10.70 -1.71 12.61
C ARG A 182 -9.89 -0.93 13.65
N LEU A 183 -9.95 0.40 13.54
CA LEU A 183 -9.38 1.29 14.54
C LEU A 183 -10.06 1.07 15.91
N PRO A 184 -9.31 1.10 17.02
CA PRO A 184 -9.90 1.11 18.36
C PRO A 184 -10.93 2.23 18.54
N SER A 185 -11.95 2.01 19.38
CA SER A 185 -13.07 2.96 19.56
C SER A 185 -12.79 4.12 20.51
N ASP A 186 -11.64 4.12 21.18
CA ASP A 186 -11.19 5.18 22.10
C ASP A 186 -9.72 5.52 21.78
N SER A 187 -9.21 6.57 22.42
CA SER A 187 -7.86 7.09 22.25
C SER A 187 -6.81 6.05 22.59
N PHE A 188 -5.75 6.03 21.80
CA PHE A 188 -4.64 5.10 21.94
C PHE A 188 -3.36 5.70 21.38
N SER A 189 -2.22 5.08 21.67
CA SER A 189 -0.95 5.39 21.05
C SER A 189 -0.28 4.16 20.47
N VAL A 190 0.65 4.40 19.55
CA VAL A 190 1.50 3.39 18.94
C VAL A 190 2.94 3.89 18.89
N PRO A 191 3.91 2.96 18.84
CA PRO A 191 5.30 3.31 18.51
C PRO A 191 5.42 3.90 17.11
N TYR A 192 6.60 4.43 16.79
CA TYR A 192 6.94 4.94 15.47
C TYR A 192 6.47 4.00 14.33
N LYS A 193 5.80 4.57 13.32
CA LYS A 193 5.36 3.87 12.11
C LYS A 193 5.96 4.49 10.85
N THR A 194 6.59 3.62 10.08
CA THR A 194 7.16 3.89 8.76
C THR A 194 6.07 4.12 7.70
N LEU A 195 4.99 3.35 7.76
CA LEU A 195 3.78 3.52 6.96
C LEU A 195 2.59 3.38 7.90
N LEU A 196 1.68 4.35 7.87
CA LEU A 196 0.43 4.32 8.61
C LEU A 196 -0.67 4.85 7.70
N TRP A 197 -1.55 3.97 7.23
CA TRP A 197 -2.76 4.36 6.53
C TRP A 197 -3.94 4.28 7.47
N MET A 198 -4.83 5.25 7.37
CA MET A 198 -6.12 5.24 8.05
C MET A 198 -7.21 5.64 7.05
N GLY A 199 -8.38 5.04 7.16
CA GLY A 199 -9.49 5.37 6.26
C GLY A 199 -10.68 4.46 6.46
N ASN A 200 -11.46 4.30 5.41
CA ASN A 200 -12.57 3.36 5.33
C ASN A 200 -12.48 2.58 4.01
N GLU A 201 -13.56 1.94 3.60
CA GLU A 201 -13.60 1.10 2.40
C GLU A 201 -13.49 1.88 1.08
N GLU A 202 -13.60 3.20 1.14
CA GLU A 202 -13.73 4.07 -0.02
C GLU A 202 -12.57 5.05 -0.20
N LEU A 203 -11.97 5.51 0.91
CA LEU A 203 -10.91 6.53 0.91
C LEU A 203 -10.10 6.50 2.21
N GLY A 204 -8.98 7.22 2.21
CA GLY A 204 -8.15 7.36 3.40
C GLY A 204 -6.96 8.29 3.20
N LEU A 205 -6.09 8.32 4.21
CA LEU A 205 -4.86 9.09 4.24
C LEU A 205 -3.72 8.20 4.76
N GLY A 206 -2.65 8.09 3.97
CA GLY A 206 -1.40 7.45 4.36
C GLY A 206 -0.38 8.46 4.85
N TRP A 207 0.27 8.16 5.98
CA TRP A 207 1.48 8.79 6.51
C TRP A 207 2.69 7.90 6.22
N PHE A 208 3.82 8.48 5.81
CA PHE A 208 5.07 7.74 5.68
C PHE A 208 6.31 8.51 6.15
N THR A 209 7.35 7.77 6.55
CA THR A 209 8.70 8.28 6.80
C THR A 209 9.73 7.14 6.68
N GLU A 210 10.94 7.43 6.21
CA GLU A 210 12.00 6.43 6.01
C GLU A 210 12.79 6.09 7.30
N ASN A 211 12.82 6.99 8.28
CA ASN A 211 13.47 6.77 9.57
C ASN A 211 12.96 7.77 10.64
N ASP A 212 13.40 7.54 11.87
CA ASP A 212 13.15 8.33 13.07
C ASP A 212 14.33 9.26 13.40
N ARG A 213 15.17 9.62 12.42
CA ARG A 213 16.31 10.52 12.67
C ARG A 213 15.82 11.83 13.30
N HIS A 214 16.51 12.24 14.37
CA HIS A 214 16.20 13.40 15.20
C HIS A 214 14.94 13.30 16.07
N TRP A 215 14.12 12.24 15.95
CA TRP A 215 12.95 12.05 16.81
C TRP A 215 13.37 11.77 18.26
N GLN A 216 12.69 12.42 19.21
CA GLN A 216 12.96 12.30 20.64
C GLN A 216 11.65 12.22 21.45
N PRO A 217 10.77 11.21 21.22
CA PRO A 217 9.63 10.97 22.09
C PRO A 217 10.13 10.49 23.46
N ILE A 218 9.51 10.98 24.54
CA ILE A 218 9.89 10.55 25.91
C ILE A 218 9.51 9.08 26.17
N GLU A 219 8.41 8.63 25.56
CA GLU A 219 7.91 7.26 25.60
C GLU A 219 7.90 6.69 24.17
N GLU A 220 8.76 5.71 23.87
CA GLU A 220 8.86 5.10 22.53
C GLU A 220 7.51 4.55 22.03
N ASN A 221 6.70 3.99 22.94
CA ASN A 221 5.38 3.42 22.68
C ASN A 221 4.27 4.48 22.46
N ARG A 222 4.63 5.75 22.55
CA ARG A 222 3.73 6.90 22.42
C ARG A 222 4.20 7.89 21.35
N ALA A 223 5.09 7.48 20.44
CA ALA A 223 5.57 8.34 19.36
C ALA A 223 4.43 8.88 18.47
N MET A 224 3.34 8.13 18.31
CA MET A 224 2.13 8.54 17.59
C MET A 224 0.88 8.32 18.45
N GLU A 225 0.04 9.35 18.59
CA GLU A 225 -1.17 9.31 19.40
C GLU A 225 -2.43 9.59 18.57
N PHE A 226 -3.51 8.88 18.89
CA PHE A 226 -4.81 9.02 18.28
C PHE A 226 -5.76 9.56 19.35
N ILE A 227 -6.11 10.83 19.25
CA ILE A 227 -6.90 11.53 20.27
C ILE A 227 -8.32 11.69 19.75
N TYR A 228 -9.25 10.95 20.36
CA TYR A 228 -10.66 11.00 20.00
C TYR A 228 -11.34 12.23 20.62
N GLY A 229 -12.02 12.99 19.76
CA GLY A 229 -13.08 13.93 20.13
C GLY A 229 -14.44 13.43 19.63
N ASP A 230 -15.42 14.33 19.64
CA ASP A 230 -16.80 14.02 19.23
C ASP A 230 -16.84 13.56 17.76
N ASP A 231 -16.42 14.45 16.84
CA ASP A 231 -16.41 14.22 15.38
C ASP A 231 -15.00 14.22 14.76
N THR A 232 -13.96 14.31 15.59
CA THR A 232 -12.55 14.38 15.14
C THR A 232 -11.71 13.27 15.77
N ILE A 233 -10.76 12.74 15.01
CA ILE A 233 -9.61 11.99 15.53
C ILE A 233 -8.38 12.83 15.21
N THR A 234 -7.63 13.28 16.23
CA THR A 234 -6.36 13.96 15.98
C THR A 234 -5.23 12.94 16.01
N LEU A 235 -4.57 12.73 14.87
CA LEU A 235 -3.29 12.03 14.83
C LEU A 235 -2.19 13.01 15.23
N ARG A 236 -1.58 12.79 16.39
CA ARG A 236 -0.45 13.58 16.89
C ARG A 236 0.84 12.79 16.70
N ILE A 237 1.81 13.41 16.04
CA ILE A 237 3.16 12.90 15.85
C ILE A 237 4.10 13.65 16.79
N ARG A 238 4.70 12.93 17.74
CA ARG A 238 5.60 13.51 18.74
C ARG A 238 7.04 13.53 18.20
N LEU A 239 7.39 14.59 17.49
CA LEU A 239 8.74 14.74 16.92
C LEU A 239 9.77 14.93 18.05
N LEU A 240 9.50 15.85 18.97
CA LEU A 240 10.39 16.15 20.10
C LEU A 240 9.57 16.37 21.38
N ASP A 241 9.92 15.65 22.44
CA ASP A 241 9.42 15.86 23.81
C ASP A 241 10.49 16.49 24.73
N SER A 242 11.56 17.02 24.13
CA SER A 242 12.66 17.68 24.81
C SER A 242 13.37 18.65 23.88
N HIS A 243 14.27 19.47 24.45
CA HIS A 243 15.23 20.23 23.66
C HIS A 243 16.06 19.28 22.78
N PRO A 244 16.40 19.64 21.52
CA PRO A 244 17.08 18.72 20.62
C PRO A 244 18.45 18.33 21.14
N LYS A 245 18.71 17.03 21.30
CA LYS A 245 20.04 16.52 21.69
C LYS A 245 21.19 17.00 20.80
N LYS A 246 20.94 17.20 19.50
CA LYS A 246 21.94 17.67 18.52
C LYS A 246 22.38 19.12 18.75
N TRP A 247 21.59 19.90 19.47
CA TRP A 247 21.88 21.29 19.81
C TRP A 247 22.74 21.33 21.08
N THR A 248 24.03 21.03 20.92
CA THR A 248 25.05 21.14 21.97
C THR A 248 25.88 22.41 21.77
N GLY A 249 26.15 23.14 22.86
CA GLY A 249 26.98 24.36 22.83
C GLY A 249 26.60 25.37 23.90
N ASP A 250 27.48 26.35 24.17
CA ASP A 250 27.13 27.47 25.05
C ASP A 250 26.22 28.43 24.29
N THR A 251 24.96 28.51 24.72
CA THR A 251 23.96 29.47 24.20
C THR A 251 24.46 30.93 24.10
N LYS A 252 25.48 31.31 24.88
CA LYS A 252 26.12 32.63 24.81
C LYS A 252 26.91 32.88 23.54
N GLU A 253 27.31 31.82 22.82
CA GLU A 253 28.02 31.89 21.54
C GLU A 253 27.09 32.19 20.35
N GLY A 254 25.79 32.32 20.59
CA GLY A 254 24.80 32.77 19.61
C GLY A 254 24.21 31.65 18.74
N SER A 255 23.41 32.01 17.74
CA SER A 255 22.66 31.04 16.92
C SER A 255 23.50 30.21 15.97
N SER A 256 24.75 30.61 15.69
CA SER A 256 25.66 29.88 14.81
C SER A 256 26.12 28.53 15.34
N ILE A 257 25.91 28.25 16.63
CA ILE A 257 26.26 26.96 17.24
C ILE A 257 25.21 25.87 16.93
N PHE A 258 23.98 26.25 16.62
CA PHE A 258 22.87 25.32 16.43
C PHE A 258 22.60 25.13 14.93
N ASN A 259 23.14 24.04 14.38
CA ASN A 259 22.82 23.62 13.02
C ASN A 259 21.34 23.23 12.93
N PRO A 260 20.66 23.51 11.80
CA PRO A 260 19.30 23.05 11.58
C PRO A 260 19.13 21.54 11.81
N ILE A 261 17.96 21.16 12.31
CA ILE A 261 17.51 19.76 12.34
C ILE A 261 16.34 19.60 11.39
N ASP A 262 16.27 18.44 10.74
CA ASP A 262 15.29 18.14 9.71
C ASP A 262 14.48 16.89 10.05
N PHE A 263 13.23 16.87 9.59
CA PHE A 263 12.35 15.72 9.63
C PHE A 263 11.78 15.50 8.23
N HIS A 264 11.90 14.28 7.74
CA HIS A 264 11.40 13.89 6.42
C HIS A 264 10.23 12.93 6.56
N PHE A 265 9.06 13.35 6.12
CA PHE A 265 7.84 12.55 6.14
C PHE A 265 6.94 12.94 5.00
N GLY A 266 5.79 12.28 4.84
CA GLY A 266 4.86 12.67 3.81
C GLY A 266 3.49 12.04 3.93
N PHE A 267 2.64 12.42 2.99
CA PHE A 267 1.24 12.04 2.94
C PHE A 267 0.81 11.54 1.56
N GLN A 268 -0.14 10.62 1.54
CA GLN A 268 -0.80 10.14 0.33
C GLN A 268 -2.28 9.94 0.59
N ALA A 269 -3.15 10.78 0.02
CA ALA A 269 -4.59 10.51 0.04
C ALA A 269 -4.93 9.35 -0.92
N THR A 270 -5.84 8.48 -0.49
CA THR A 270 -6.34 7.34 -1.27
C THR A 270 -7.84 7.50 -1.57
N PRO A 271 -8.37 6.89 -2.64
CA PRO A 271 -7.70 6.03 -3.63
C PRO A 271 -6.62 6.73 -4.44
N VAL A 272 -5.52 6.04 -4.77
CA VAL A 272 -4.38 6.66 -5.46
C VAL A 272 -4.60 6.85 -6.96
N LYS A 273 -5.62 6.19 -7.50
CA LYS A 273 -6.12 6.31 -8.87
C LYS A 273 -7.56 5.79 -8.94
N PRO A 274 -8.31 6.10 -10.01
CA PRO A 274 -9.67 5.59 -10.16
C PRO A 274 -9.72 4.07 -10.12
N PHE A 275 -10.59 3.53 -9.27
CA PHE A 275 -10.84 2.08 -9.22
C PHE A 275 -11.61 1.67 -10.50
N PRO A 276 -11.20 0.58 -11.18
CA PRO A 276 -11.86 0.18 -12.42
C PRO A 276 -13.29 -0.30 -12.16
N LYS A 277 -14.19 0.00 -13.09
CA LYS A 277 -15.59 -0.46 -13.05
C LYS A 277 -15.69 -1.99 -13.02
N ASN A 278 -14.80 -2.68 -13.76
CA ASN A 278 -14.61 -4.11 -13.65
C ASN A 278 -13.25 -4.41 -12.97
N PRO A 279 -13.23 -4.86 -11.71
CA PRO A 279 -11.98 -5.18 -11.00
C PRO A 279 -11.36 -6.52 -11.41
N TYR A 280 -12.08 -7.35 -12.16
CA TYR A 280 -11.60 -8.65 -12.65
C TYR A 280 -10.85 -8.47 -13.97
N ILE A 281 -9.70 -7.79 -13.90
CA ILE A 281 -8.98 -7.25 -15.08
C ILE A 281 -8.28 -8.31 -15.94
N HIS A 282 -8.15 -9.55 -15.45
CA HIS A 282 -7.62 -10.70 -16.17
C HIS A 282 -8.06 -12.01 -15.53
N LYS A 283 -7.89 -13.11 -16.25
CA LYS A 283 -8.09 -14.50 -15.80
C LYS A 283 -6.72 -15.17 -15.69
N ALA A 284 -6.02 -14.88 -14.59
CA ALA A 284 -4.65 -15.29 -14.40
C ALA A 284 -4.54 -16.74 -13.90
N PHE A 285 -3.55 -17.46 -14.43
CA PHE A 285 -3.08 -18.73 -13.89
C PHE A 285 -1.61 -18.59 -13.46
N HIS A 286 -1.29 -18.93 -12.21
CA HIS A 286 0.04 -18.74 -11.63
C HIS A 286 0.70 -20.06 -11.32
N ILE A 287 1.44 -20.60 -12.30
CA ILE A 287 2.05 -21.92 -12.19
C ILE A 287 3.24 -21.94 -11.22
N ASP A 288 3.45 -23.07 -10.56
CA ASP A 288 4.60 -23.34 -9.67
C ASP A 288 4.64 -22.48 -8.40
N CYS A 289 3.54 -21.82 -8.06
CA CYS A 289 3.39 -21.04 -6.84
C CYS A 289 2.60 -21.84 -5.79
N GLY A 290 3.26 -22.25 -4.70
CA GLY A 290 2.73 -23.26 -3.77
C GLY A 290 2.95 -24.69 -4.28
N ILE A 291 2.17 -25.15 -5.27
CA ILE A 291 2.33 -26.49 -5.85
C ILE A 291 3.44 -26.47 -6.91
N LYS A 292 4.51 -27.24 -6.67
CA LYS A 292 5.68 -27.28 -7.55
C LYS A 292 5.56 -28.34 -8.65
N ILE A 293 5.79 -27.94 -9.90
CA ILE A 293 5.86 -28.87 -11.03
C ILE A 293 7.20 -29.61 -11.07
N LYS A 294 7.24 -30.81 -11.66
CA LYS A 294 8.50 -31.52 -11.92
C LYS A 294 9.04 -31.15 -13.31
N GLY A 295 10.36 -31.09 -13.45
CA GLY A 295 11.01 -30.78 -14.73
C GLY A 295 10.99 -29.28 -15.07
N ASN A 296 10.92 -28.96 -16.36
CA ASN A 296 10.94 -27.60 -16.89
C ASN A 296 9.57 -27.23 -17.49
N TYR A 297 9.32 -25.93 -17.69
CA TYR A 297 8.01 -25.44 -18.15
C TYR A 297 7.71 -25.85 -19.60
N MET A 298 8.71 -25.86 -20.48
CA MET A 298 8.51 -26.23 -21.89
C MET A 298 7.97 -27.65 -22.02
N ASP A 299 8.57 -28.62 -21.33
CA ASP A 299 8.11 -30.02 -21.35
C ASP A 299 6.74 -30.16 -20.66
N PHE A 300 6.57 -29.50 -19.50
CA PHE A 300 5.32 -29.55 -18.76
C PHE A 300 4.14 -29.08 -19.61
N PHE A 301 4.24 -27.94 -20.30
CA PHE A 301 3.14 -27.42 -21.10
C PHE A 301 2.94 -28.13 -22.45
N SER A 302 4.00 -28.74 -23.00
CA SER A 302 3.91 -29.52 -24.24
C SER A 302 3.19 -30.86 -24.04
N GLN A 303 3.17 -31.37 -22.82
CA GLN A 303 2.41 -32.58 -22.48
C GLN A 303 0.91 -32.30 -22.45
N GLU A 304 0.12 -33.30 -22.85
CA GLU A 304 -1.35 -33.31 -22.70
C GLU A 304 -2.06 -32.07 -23.27
N ASN A 305 -1.42 -31.40 -24.24
CA ASN A 305 -1.93 -30.20 -24.87
C ASN A 305 -2.33 -29.10 -23.86
N ARG A 306 -1.53 -28.92 -22.80
CA ARG A 306 -1.89 -28.05 -21.68
C ARG A 306 -2.03 -26.58 -22.05
N PHE A 307 -1.38 -26.09 -23.10
CA PHE A 307 -1.64 -24.74 -23.63
C PHE A 307 -3.08 -24.57 -24.12
N ASP A 308 -3.63 -25.55 -24.85
CA ASP A 308 -5.04 -25.53 -25.28
C ASP A 308 -5.97 -25.61 -24.07
N ARG A 309 -5.64 -26.45 -23.08
CA ARG A 309 -6.40 -26.51 -21.82
C ARG A 309 -6.49 -25.14 -21.13
N LEU A 310 -5.39 -24.39 -21.02
CA LEU A 310 -5.43 -23.04 -20.43
C LEU A 310 -6.44 -22.16 -21.17
N LYS A 311 -6.41 -22.17 -22.51
CA LYS A 311 -7.34 -21.39 -23.33
C LYS A 311 -8.79 -21.84 -23.16
N GLU A 312 -9.05 -23.14 -23.18
CA GLU A 312 -10.39 -23.73 -22.97
C GLU A 312 -10.96 -23.38 -21.58
N LYS A 313 -10.10 -23.27 -20.57
CA LYS A 313 -10.48 -22.87 -19.21
C LYS A 313 -10.70 -21.36 -19.07
N GLY A 314 -10.38 -20.58 -20.10
CA GLY A 314 -10.59 -19.15 -20.15
C GLY A 314 -9.42 -18.33 -19.61
N VAL A 315 -8.25 -18.94 -19.39
CA VAL A 315 -7.04 -18.21 -19.00
C VAL A 315 -6.66 -17.24 -20.12
N ASP A 316 -6.40 -15.99 -19.75
CA ASP A 316 -5.88 -14.95 -20.65
C ASP A 316 -4.50 -14.47 -20.23
N THR A 317 -4.00 -14.90 -19.06
CA THR A 317 -2.74 -14.46 -18.49
C THR A 317 -2.06 -15.61 -17.75
N LEU A 318 -0.84 -15.97 -18.17
CA LEU A 318 0.01 -16.96 -17.54
C LEU A 318 1.13 -16.26 -16.77
N ILE A 319 1.17 -16.48 -15.46
CA ILE A 319 2.26 -16.01 -14.59
C ILE A 319 3.23 -17.17 -14.40
N LEU A 320 4.45 -17.01 -14.88
CA LEU A 320 5.53 -17.97 -14.71
C LEU A 320 6.28 -17.64 -13.42
N HIS A 321 6.12 -18.48 -12.40
CA HIS A 321 6.89 -18.34 -11.17
C HIS A 321 8.35 -18.77 -11.38
N GLU A 322 9.13 -18.79 -10.29
CA GLU A 322 10.60 -18.90 -10.20
C GLU A 322 11.35 -19.73 -11.28
N LYS A 323 10.81 -20.83 -11.80
CA LYS A 323 11.52 -21.75 -12.73
C LYS A 323 11.69 -21.23 -14.17
N TRP A 324 11.15 -20.07 -14.51
CA TRP A 324 11.33 -19.52 -15.85
C TRP A 324 12.78 -19.10 -16.11
N ASN A 325 13.55 -18.77 -15.05
CA ASN A 325 14.99 -18.54 -15.09
C ASN A 325 15.78 -19.48 -14.15
N LYS A 326 17.10 -19.60 -14.35
CA LYS A 326 18.00 -20.41 -13.51
C LYS A 326 18.57 -19.62 -12.34
N SER A 327 19.02 -18.39 -12.60
CA SER A 327 19.47 -17.47 -11.55
C SER A 327 18.26 -16.70 -11.07
N GLN A 328 17.89 -16.97 -9.82
CA GLN A 328 16.69 -16.41 -9.22
C GLN A 328 16.79 -14.87 -9.16
N ASN A 329 15.73 -14.19 -9.60
CA ASN A 329 15.62 -12.72 -9.62
C ASN A 329 16.74 -11.99 -10.41
N TRP A 330 17.50 -12.72 -11.22
CA TRP A 330 18.39 -12.12 -12.20
C TRP A 330 17.69 -12.09 -13.55
N PHE A 331 17.87 -11.02 -14.31
CA PHE A 331 17.18 -10.83 -15.59
C PHE A 331 17.94 -11.45 -16.79
N GLU A 332 19.22 -11.82 -16.62
CA GLU A 332 19.95 -12.55 -17.66
C GLU A 332 19.56 -14.03 -17.68
N LEU A 333 19.28 -14.53 -18.88
CA LEU A 333 18.87 -15.91 -19.10
C LEU A 333 20.05 -16.77 -19.55
N SER A 334 20.01 -18.05 -19.17
CA SER A 334 20.82 -19.09 -19.81
C SER A 334 20.32 -19.39 -21.22
N GLU A 335 21.13 -20.03 -22.06
CA GLU A 335 20.71 -20.45 -23.42
C GLU A 335 19.42 -21.30 -23.39
N PHE A 336 19.31 -22.20 -22.42
CA PHE A 336 18.13 -23.04 -22.24
C PHE A 336 16.89 -22.21 -21.84
N THR A 337 17.00 -21.36 -20.82
CA THR A 337 15.86 -20.55 -20.36
C THR A 337 15.45 -19.50 -21.37
N SER A 338 16.37 -19.01 -22.20
CA SER A 338 16.06 -18.19 -23.38
C SER A 338 15.17 -18.94 -24.38
N LYS A 339 15.54 -20.16 -24.77
CA LYS A 339 14.73 -20.99 -25.69
C LYS A 339 13.37 -21.33 -25.10
N GLN A 340 13.34 -21.75 -23.83
CA GLN A 340 12.10 -22.07 -23.12
C GLN A 340 11.15 -20.86 -23.08
N LEU A 341 11.65 -19.68 -22.72
CA LEU A 341 10.81 -18.49 -22.60
C LEU A 341 10.19 -18.10 -23.95
N ARG A 342 10.98 -18.08 -25.03
CA ARG A 342 10.45 -17.82 -26.39
C ARG A 342 9.35 -18.81 -26.76
N PHE A 343 9.60 -20.10 -26.57
CA PHE A 343 8.62 -21.15 -26.89
C PHE A 343 7.30 -20.96 -26.13
N ILE A 344 7.38 -20.67 -24.83
CA ILE A 344 6.18 -20.47 -24.01
C ILE A 344 5.42 -19.21 -24.46
N VAL A 345 6.11 -18.11 -24.71
CA VAL A 345 5.49 -16.87 -25.19
C VAL A 345 4.82 -17.10 -26.53
N ASP A 346 5.49 -17.72 -27.49
CA ASP A 346 4.94 -18.00 -28.83
C ASP A 346 3.67 -18.86 -28.75
N GLU A 347 3.68 -19.94 -27.93
CA GLU A 347 2.52 -20.81 -27.77
C GLU A 347 1.35 -20.13 -27.02
N CYS A 348 1.65 -19.27 -26.05
CA CYS A 348 0.63 -18.48 -25.35
C CYS A 348 0.01 -17.43 -26.26
N HIS A 349 0.82 -16.69 -27.02
CA HIS A 349 0.36 -15.64 -27.94
C HIS A 349 -0.50 -16.18 -29.07
N LYS A 350 -0.22 -17.37 -29.61
CA LYS A 350 -1.10 -18.08 -30.58
C LYS A 350 -2.53 -18.27 -30.06
N ARG A 351 -2.70 -18.27 -28.73
CA ARG A 351 -3.98 -18.47 -28.02
C ARG A 351 -4.52 -17.18 -27.39
N GLY A 352 -3.82 -16.06 -27.56
CA GLY A 352 -4.14 -14.79 -26.93
C GLY A 352 -3.99 -14.82 -25.40
N ILE A 353 -2.99 -15.57 -24.90
CA ILE A 353 -2.63 -15.62 -23.49
C ILE A 353 -1.38 -14.75 -23.27
N LYS A 354 -1.46 -13.79 -22.37
CA LYS A 354 -0.35 -12.94 -21.94
C LYS A 354 0.63 -13.69 -21.05
N VAL A 355 1.92 -13.35 -21.06
CA VAL A 355 2.94 -13.99 -20.23
C VAL A 355 3.64 -12.98 -19.32
N LEU A 356 3.65 -13.29 -18.01
CA LEU A 356 4.25 -12.47 -16.95
C LEU A 356 5.31 -13.29 -16.19
N PRO A 357 6.61 -13.02 -16.35
CA PRO A 357 7.64 -13.66 -15.55
C PRO A 357 7.72 -13.06 -14.14
N TYR A 358 8.04 -13.93 -13.18
CA TYR A 358 8.27 -13.58 -11.79
C TYR A 358 9.63 -12.92 -11.54
N PHE A 359 9.64 -11.86 -10.73
CA PHE A 359 10.82 -11.32 -10.06
C PHE A 359 10.52 -11.06 -8.59
N GLY A 360 11.42 -11.50 -7.73
CA GLY A 360 11.36 -11.29 -6.29
C GLY A 360 12.25 -10.14 -5.81
N TYR A 361 12.40 -10.10 -4.49
CA TYR A 361 13.07 -9.06 -3.72
C TYR A 361 14.51 -9.40 -3.34
N GLU A 362 15.15 -10.30 -4.07
CA GLU A 362 16.42 -10.91 -3.66
C GLU A 362 17.42 -10.94 -4.81
N LEU A 363 18.70 -11.06 -4.48
CA LEU A 363 19.78 -11.31 -5.42
C LEU A 363 20.37 -12.70 -5.15
N SER A 364 20.44 -13.50 -6.21
CA SER A 364 21.03 -14.84 -6.17
C SER A 364 22.55 -14.81 -6.14
N THR A 365 23.16 -15.70 -5.35
CA THR A 365 24.60 -16.01 -5.40
C THR A 365 25.04 -16.58 -6.76
N MET A 366 24.10 -17.01 -7.60
CA MET A 366 24.37 -17.50 -8.95
C MET A 366 24.42 -16.37 -9.99
N ALA A 367 23.94 -15.17 -9.66
CA ALA A 367 24.03 -14.03 -10.56
C ALA A 367 25.51 -13.73 -10.87
N SER A 368 25.83 -13.51 -12.14
CA SER A 368 27.20 -13.26 -12.64
C SER A 368 27.87 -12.07 -11.93
N VAL A 369 27.06 -11.13 -11.44
CA VAL A 369 27.47 -9.89 -10.76
C VAL A 369 27.56 -10.02 -9.23
N TRP A 370 27.29 -11.19 -8.65
CA TRP A 370 27.15 -11.34 -7.20
C TRP A 370 28.32 -10.76 -6.41
N SER A 371 29.55 -11.16 -6.75
CA SER A 371 30.76 -10.75 -6.04
C SER A 371 30.95 -9.23 -6.02
N ASP A 372 30.58 -8.56 -7.10
CA ASP A 372 30.78 -7.12 -7.26
C ASP A 372 29.65 -6.29 -6.65
N MET A 373 28.42 -6.81 -6.65
CA MET A 373 27.23 -6.04 -6.27
C MET A 373 26.74 -6.29 -4.85
N ASN A 374 26.97 -7.47 -4.28
CA ASN A 374 26.26 -7.91 -3.06
C ASN A 374 26.41 -6.94 -1.87
N VAL A 375 27.56 -6.28 -1.71
CA VAL A 375 27.81 -5.35 -0.60
C VAL A 375 26.92 -4.12 -0.68
N ASN A 376 26.77 -3.54 -1.87
CA ASN A 376 25.96 -2.33 -2.07
C ASN A 376 24.49 -2.66 -2.37
N ALA A 377 24.18 -3.82 -2.94
CA ALA A 377 22.81 -4.19 -3.34
C ALA A 377 21.96 -4.76 -2.20
N ASN A 378 22.57 -5.48 -1.26
CA ASN A 378 21.79 -6.23 -0.26
C ASN A 378 21.38 -5.37 0.95
N MET A 379 20.22 -5.73 1.49
CA MET A 379 19.82 -5.29 2.83
C MET A 379 20.69 -5.99 3.88
N VAL A 380 21.12 -5.23 4.89
CA VAL A 380 21.83 -5.76 6.06
C VAL A 380 21.09 -5.43 7.35
N THR A 381 21.20 -6.36 8.29
CA THR A 381 20.75 -6.25 9.69
C THR A 381 21.70 -5.38 10.50
N GLU A 382 21.30 -5.03 11.73
CA GLU A 382 22.12 -4.24 12.67
C GLU A 382 23.49 -4.89 12.92
N GLU A 383 23.56 -6.23 12.96
CA GLU A 383 24.82 -6.95 13.15
C GLU A 383 25.64 -7.13 11.86
N GLY A 384 25.29 -6.42 10.78
CA GLY A 384 25.99 -6.49 9.49
C GLY A 384 25.73 -7.77 8.70
N ARG A 385 24.75 -8.60 9.09
CA ARG A 385 24.39 -9.83 8.36
C ARG A 385 23.41 -9.52 7.23
N LYS A 386 23.55 -10.19 6.08
CA LYS A 386 22.58 -10.12 4.97
C LYS A 386 21.26 -10.79 5.37
N GLY A 387 20.13 -10.17 5.04
CA GLY A 387 18.81 -10.76 5.26
C GLY A 387 18.41 -11.80 4.20
N GLY A 388 17.44 -12.65 4.53
CA GLY A 388 16.93 -13.69 3.62
C GLY A 388 17.85 -14.90 3.56
N GLY A 389 18.17 -15.35 2.36
CA GLY A 389 19.00 -16.52 2.12
C GLY A 389 18.16 -17.76 1.83
N TRP A 390 17.11 -17.68 1.01
CA TRP A 390 16.40 -18.90 0.60
C TRP A 390 17.35 -19.84 -0.13
N TRP A 391 17.17 -21.14 0.10
CA TRP A 391 17.84 -22.17 -0.70
C TRP A 391 16.92 -22.53 -1.87
N ARG A 392 17.44 -22.44 -3.09
CA ARG A 392 16.69 -22.75 -4.31
C ARG A 392 17.44 -23.75 -5.19
N VAL A 393 16.73 -24.28 -6.18
CA VAL A 393 17.27 -25.14 -7.24
C VAL A 393 17.22 -24.39 -8.58
N PRO A 394 18.32 -24.33 -9.37
CA PRO A 394 19.65 -24.91 -9.10
C PRO A 394 20.28 -24.31 -7.84
N PHE A 395 21.18 -25.06 -7.19
CA PHE A 395 21.67 -24.75 -5.84
C PHE A 395 22.25 -23.33 -5.75
N GLN A 396 21.54 -22.46 -5.04
CA GLN A 396 21.89 -21.05 -4.84
C GLN A 396 21.32 -20.55 -3.51
N ARG A 397 21.81 -19.39 -3.07
CA ARG A 397 21.25 -18.63 -1.96
C ARG A 397 20.79 -17.27 -2.46
N ASP A 398 19.57 -16.89 -2.11
CA ASP A 398 18.99 -15.62 -2.54
C ASP A 398 18.90 -14.67 -1.34
N TYR A 399 19.57 -13.53 -1.41
CA TYR A 399 19.64 -12.57 -0.31
C TYR A 399 18.82 -11.33 -0.59
N ASN A 400 18.15 -10.81 0.43
CA ASN A 400 17.27 -9.66 0.31
C ASN A 400 18.00 -8.44 -0.25
N LEU A 401 17.40 -7.81 -1.23
CA LEU A 401 17.84 -6.55 -1.81
C LEU A 401 17.38 -5.36 -0.95
N CYS A 402 18.11 -4.26 -1.07
CA CYS A 402 17.66 -2.94 -0.72
C CYS A 402 17.70 -2.06 -1.98
N PHE A 403 16.55 -1.57 -2.43
CA PHE A 403 16.47 -0.79 -3.67
C PHE A 403 17.04 0.64 -3.55
N ARG A 404 17.56 1.05 -2.37
CA ARG A 404 18.43 2.21 -2.24
C ARG A 404 19.83 1.93 -2.82
N GLY A 405 20.25 0.67 -2.84
CA GLY A 405 21.52 0.21 -3.41
C GLY A 405 21.52 0.13 -4.93
N SER A 406 22.69 -0.22 -5.47
CA SER A 406 23.02 -0.21 -6.91
C SER A 406 22.17 -1.13 -7.78
N TYR A 407 21.51 -2.14 -7.22
CA TYR A 407 20.67 -3.06 -7.99
C TYR A 407 19.50 -2.36 -8.68
N ARG A 408 18.88 -1.35 -8.05
CA ARG A 408 17.74 -0.62 -8.63
C ARG A 408 18.09 -0.05 -10.02
N ASP A 409 19.28 0.53 -10.13
CA ASP A 409 19.70 1.29 -11.31
C ASP A 409 19.85 0.40 -12.56
N ILE A 410 20.16 -0.88 -12.37
CA ILE A 410 20.25 -1.86 -13.46
C ILE A 410 18.97 -2.69 -13.64
N PHE A 411 18.14 -2.82 -12.61
CA PHE A 411 16.97 -3.70 -12.61
C PHE A 411 15.94 -3.28 -13.65
N VAL A 412 15.57 -2.00 -13.67
CA VAL A 412 14.58 -1.48 -14.63
C VAL A 412 15.05 -1.70 -16.07
N LYS A 413 16.34 -1.46 -16.35
CA LYS A 413 16.91 -1.66 -17.68
C LYS A 413 17.00 -3.13 -18.08
N GLY A 414 17.33 -4.00 -17.13
CA GLY A 414 17.33 -5.45 -17.33
C GLY A 414 15.96 -5.99 -17.71
N LEU A 415 14.91 -5.53 -17.01
CA LEU A 415 13.53 -5.87 -17.32
C LEU A 415 13.07 -5.31 -18.66
N GLU A 416 13.46 -4.07 -18.98
CA GLU A 416 13.18 -3.47 -20.29
C GLU A 416 13.71 -4.34 -21.43
N ASN A 417 14.99 -4.73 -21.36
CA ASN A 417 15.62 -5.58 -22.38
C ASN A 417 14.93 -6.94 -22.48
N LEU A 418 14.50 -7.52 -21.36
CA LEU A 418 13.80 -8.80 -21.35
C LEU A 418 12.43 -8.70 -22.03
N ILE A 419 11.65 -7.67 -21.71
CA ILE A 419 10.34 -7.43 -22.33
C ILE A 419 10.49 -7.26 -23.84
N ASP A 420 11.45 -6.45 -24.28
CA ASP A 420 11.67 -6.19 -25.71
C ASP A 420 12.17 -7.42 -26.47
N THR A 421 13.04 -8.23 -25.85
CA THR A 421 13.68 -9.38 -26.51
C THR A 421 12.77 -10.60 -26.62
N TYR A 422 11.85 -10.78 -25.66
CA TYR A 422 10.99 -11.96 -25.55
C TYR A 422 9.51 -11.63 -25.72
N HIS A 423 9.16 -10.37 -26.02
CA HIS A 423 7.79 -9.89 -26.23
C HIS A 423 6.87 -10.23 -25.04
N LEU A 424 7.37 -9.98 -23.82
CA LEU A 424 6.59 -10.23 -22.61
C LEU A 424 5.47 -9.20 -22.45
N ASP A 425 4.37 -9.62 -21.83
CA ASP A 425 3.18 -8.77 -21.67
C ASP A 425 3.17 -7.99 -20.35
N GLY A 426 4.29 -7.98 -19.63
CA GLY A 426 4.44 -7.34 -18.34
C GLY A 426 5.35 -8.12 -17.41
N ILE A 427 5.19 -7.87 -16.11
CA ILE A 427 5.99 -8.48 -15.05
C ILE A 427 5.12 -8.80 -13.82
N TYR A 428 5.47 -9.89 -13.15
CA TYR A 428 4.96 -10.20 -11.82
C TYR A 428 6.07 -9.97 -10.80
N LEU A 429 5.79 -9.17 -9.77
CA LEU A 429 6.76 -8.81 -8.75
C LEU A 429 6.33 -9.32 -7.37
N ASP A 430 7.21 -10.04 -6.69
CA ASP A 430 6.98 -10.53 -5.34
C ASP A 430 7.78 -9.72 -4.34
N SER A 431 7.07 -9.12 -3.39
CA SER A 431 7.54 -8.35 -2.25
C SER A 431 8.60 -7.28 -2.58
N THR A 432 8.73 -6.90 -3.85
CA THR A 432 9.58 -5.80 -4.30
C THR A 432 9.05 -4.44 -3.84
N ALA A 433 7.74 -4.36 -3.60
CA ALA A 433 7.09 -3.21 -2.98
C ALA A 433 7.30 -3.15 -1.45
N PHE A 434 7.89 -4.18 -0.83
CA PHE A 434 8.15 -4.17 0.62
C PHE A 434 9.31 -3.21 0.93
N PRO A 435 9.09 -2.14 1.73
CA PRO A 435 10.16 -1.24 2.14
C PRO A 435 10.97 -1.87 3.27
N ARG A 436 11.95 -2.73 2.94
CA ARG A 436 12.74 -3.45 3.95
C ARG A 436 13.57 -2.46 4.80
N PHE A 437 13.64 -2.71 6.10
CA PHE A 437 14.53 -1.96 6.99
C PHE A 437 15.96 -2.45 6.82
N CYS A 438 16.89 -1.50 6.73
CA CYS A 438 18.28 -1.76 6.40
C CYS A 438 19.21 -0.89 7.23
N PHE A 439 20.34 -1.46 7.66
CA PHE A 439 21.40 -0.78 8.40
C PHE A 439 22.67 -0.55 7.56
N ASN A 440 22.60 -0.78 6.25
CA ASN A 440 23.79 -0.76 5.41
C ASN A 440 24.26 0.68 5.18
N THR A 441 25.46 1.00 5.66
CA THR A 441 26.08 2.32 5.53
C THR A 441 26.60 2.57 4.12
N GLU A 442 26.93 1.53 3.34
CA GLU A 442 27.51 1.65 2.00
C GLU A 442 26.55 2.29 0.98
N HIS A 443 25.25 2.16 1.19
CA HIS A 443 24.23 2.83 0.38
C HIS A 443 23.37 3.82 1.20
N GLY A 444 23.85 4.23 2.37
CA GLY A 444 23.23 5.29 3.17
C GLY A 444 21.89 4.95 3.83
N CYS A 445 21.59 3.67 4.08
CA CYS A 445 20.45 3.29 4.94
C CYS A 445 20.82 3.38 6.42
N GLY A 446 22.02 2.91 6.77
CA GLY A 446 22.58 2.99 8.11
C GLY A 446 23.10 4.39 8.43
N TRP A 447 22.89 4.86 9.66
CA TRP A 447 23.42 6.12 10.18
C TRP A 447 23.69 6.02 11.68
N TYR A 448 24.62 6.84 12.18
CA TYR A 448 24.96 6.88 13.62
C TYR A 448 24.32 8.11 14.26
N ASP A 449 23.74 7.93 15.44
CA ASP A 449 23.25 9.04 16.27
C ASP A 449 24.38 9.73 17.06
N GLU A 450 24.02 10.73 17.86
CA GLU A 450 24.93 11.49 18.70
C GLU A 450 25.61 10.62 19.79
N ASP A 451 25.00 9.49 20.17
CA ASP A 451 25.52 8.52 21.14
C ASP A 451 26.39 7.44 20.47
N GLY A 452 26.58 7.50 19.15
CA GLY A 452 27.35 6.54 18.36
C GLY A 452 26.63 5.21 18.12
N ARG A 453 25.31 5.14 18.35
CA ARG A 453 24.49 3.97 18.07
C ARG A 453 24.10 3.93 16.59
N LEU A 454 24.21 2.75 15.98
CA LEU A 454 23.80 2.53 14.60
C LEU A 454 22.27 2.39 14.51
N HIS A 455 21.68 3.16 13.60
CA HIS A 455 20.27 3.14 13.26
C HIS A 455 20.07 2.77 11.79
N GLY A 456 18.89 2.23 11.48
CA GLY A 456 18.51 1.84 10.13
C GLY A 456 17.53 2.80 9.46
N SER A 457 17.23 2.54 8.19
CA SER A 457 16.18 3.23 7.44
C SER A 457 15.40 2.24 6.57
N HIS A 458 14.17 2.60 6.23
CA HIS A 458 13.37 1.94 5.20
C HIS A 458 13.57 2.63 3.85
N ALA A 459 13.78 1.88 2.77
CA ALA A 459 14.04 2.43 1.43
C ALA A 459 12.76 2.79 0.65
N ILE A 460 11.78 3.41 1.30
CA ILE A 460 10.44 3.67 0.73
C ILE A 460 10.52 4.53 -0.53
N LYS A 461 11.27 5.64 -0.49
CA LYS A 461 11.38 6.57 -1.62
C LYS A 461 12.07 5.91 -2.81
N ALA A 462 13.06 5.06 -2.53
CA ALA A 462 13.76 4.29 -3.56
C ALA A 462 12.87 3.23 -4.21
N VAL A 463 12.06 2.51 -3.42
CA VAL A 463 11.06 1.57 -3.93
C VAL A 463 10.02 2.31 -4.78
N ARG A 464 9.47 3.41 -4.28
CA ARG A 464 8.51 4.25 -5.01
C ARG A 464 9.06 4.68 -6.38
N LYS A 465 10.28 5.23 -6.41
CA LYS A 465 10.94 5.66 -7.65
C LYS A 465 11.12 4.50 -8.63
N MET A 466 11.56 3.34 -8.15
CA MET A 466 11.67 2.14 -8.99
C MET A 466 10.32 1.77 -9.61
N PHE A 467 9.24 1.78 -8.82
CA PHE A 467 7.91 1.46 -9.31
C PHE A 467 7.39 2.48 -10.34
N GLN A 468 7.66 3.77 -10.13
CA GLN A 468 7.36 4.82 -11.11
C GLN A 468 8.06 4.56 -12.45
N GLU A 469 9.35 4.26 -12.42
CA GLU A 469 10.16 3.96 -13.61
C GLU A 469 9.68 2.67 -14.31
N LEU A 470 9.40 1.61 -13.54
CA LEU A 470 8.83 0.36 -14.06
C LEU A 470 7.48 0.60 -14.72
N TYR A 471 6.59 1.39 -14.12
CA TYR A 471 5.28 1.67 -14.68
C TYR A 471 5.38 2.40 -16.01
N CYS A 472 6.17 3.49 -16.07
CA CYS A 472 6.40 4.20 -17.32
C CYS A 472 6.96 3.26 -18.42
N MET A 473 7.94 2.42 -18.06
CA MET A 473 8.58 1.48 -18.98
C MET A 473 7.61 0.39 -19.49
N VAL A 474 6.83 -0.22 -18.59
CA VAL A 474 5.90 -1.32 -18.90
C VAL A 474 4.66 -0.80 -19.64
N LYS A 475 4.06 0.31 -19.20
CA LYS A 475 2.87 0.88 -19.84
C LYS A 475 3.16 1.41 -21.24
N ALA A 476 4.36 1.94 -21.49
CA ALA A 476 4.78 2.33 -22.84
C ALA A 476 4.76 1.15 -23.84
N ARG A 477 4.80 -0.08 -23.35
CA ARG A 477 4.75 -1.33 -24.13
C ARG A 477 3.39 -2.03 -24.07
N GLY A 478 2.38 -1.39 -23.48
CA GLY A 478 1.05 -1.99 -23.29
C GLY A 478 1.01 -3.11 -22.25
N GLY A 479 2.07 -3.28 -21.45
CA GLY A 479 2.16 -4.37 -20.48
C GLY A 479 1.44 -4.09 -19.16
N VAL A 480 1.49 -5.08 -18.26
CA VAL A 480 0.90 -5.02 -16.91
C VAL A 480 1.91 -5.29 -15.80
N ILE A 481 1.72 -4.65 -14.65
CA ILE A 481 2.50 -4.89 -13.43
C ILE A 481 1.58 -5.52 -12.39
N ASN A 482 1.86 -6.78 -12.04
CA ASN A 482 1.18 -7.50 -10.97
C ASN A 482 2.12 -7.60 -9.76
N VAL A 483 1.62 -7.35 -8.55
CA VAL A 483 2.48 -7.34 -7.35
C VAL A 483 1.89 -8.13 -6.21
N HIS A 484 2.70 -9.02 -5.64
CA HIS A 484 2.43 -9.60 -4.34
C HIS A 484 3.27 -8.90 -3.27
N THR A 485 2.72 -8.72 -2.07
CA THR A 485 3.50 -8.29 -0.91
C THR A 485 2.91 -8.90 0.34
N TYR A 486 3.77 -9.44 1.19
CA TYR A 486 3.39 -10.00 2.47
C TYR A 486 3.24 -8.89 3.52
N GLY A 487 2.03 -8.75 4.07
CA GLY A 487 1.75 -7.98 5.29
C GLY A 487 2.10 -6.49 5.26
N VAL A 488 2.14 -5.88 4.08
CA VAL A 488 2.35 -4.44 3.91
C VAL A 488 1.53 -3.92 2.75
N VAL A 489 0.70 -2.91 3.03
CA VAL A 489 0.05 -2.08 2.01
C VAL A 489 0.92 -0.85 1.74
N ASN A 490 1.86 -0.97 0.81
CA ASN A 490 2.71 0.16 0.43
C ASN A 490 1.97 1.09 -0.54
N PHE A 491 1.13 1.97 0.01
CA PHE A 491 0.32 2.94 -0.73
C PHE A 491 1.13 3.94 -1.58
N LEU A 492 2.46 3.98 -1.44
CA LEU A 492 3.34 4.78 -2.29
C LEU A 492 3.80 4.05 -3.57
N ALA A 493 3.75 2.71 -3.59
CA ALA A 493 4.00 1.91 -4.78
C ALA A 493 2.71 1.58 -5.55
N LEU A 494 1.57 1.51 -4.87
CA LEU A 494 0.24 1.23 -5.46
C LEU A 494 -0.16 2.10 -6.68
N PRO A 495 0.21 3.40 -6.79
CA PRO A 495 -0.11 4.18 -7.98
C PRO A 495 0.36 3.49 -9.28
N TYR A 496 1.47 2.77 -9.17
CA TYR A 496 2.23 2.17 -10.26
C TYR A 496 2.00 0.67 -10.43
N ILE A 497 0.95 0.12 -9.84
CA ILE A 497 0.63 -1.32 -9.84
C ILE A 497 -0.75 -1.54 -10.48
N ASP A 498 -0.87 -2.41 -11.48
CA ASP A 498 -2.17 -2.66 -12.12
C ASP A 498 -3.09 -3.55 -11.27
N GLN A 499 -2.52 -4.51 -10.52
CA GLN A 499 -3.25 -5.35 -9.56
C GLN A 499 -2.32 -5.92 -8.49
N THR A 500 -2.82 -6.08 -7.27
CA THR A 500 -2.11 -6.76 -6.18
C THR A 500 -2.62 -8.18 -5.94
N TRP A 501 -1.76 -9.01 -5.33
CA TRP A 501 -2.11 -10.34 -4.86
C TRP A 501 -1.83 -10.43 -3.37
N TYR A 502 -2.87 -10.56 -2.55
CA TYR A 502 -2.79 -10.49 -1.09
C TYR A 502 -3.53 -11.65 -0.39
N GLY A 503 -3.43 -11.74 0.93
CA GLY A 503 -4.13 -12.75 1.74
C GLY A 503 -3.23 -13.71 2.53
N GLU A 504 -1.91 -13.60 2.39
CA GLU A 504 -0.98 -14.59 2.93
C GLU A 504 -1.03 -14.66 4.46
N ASN A 505 -1.18 -13.52 5.14
CA ASN A 505 -1.31 -13.44 6.59
C ASN A 505 -2.51 -14.25 7.11
N LEU A 506 -3.68 -14.07 6.49
CA LEU A 506 -4.89 -14.78 6.90
C LEU A 506 -4.79 -16.26 6.56
N GLN A 507 -4.36 -16.59 5.34
CA GLN A 507 -4.18 -17.97 4.92
C GLN A 507 -3.23 -18.72 5.87
N HIS A 508 -2.16 -18.08 6.34
CA HIS A 508 -1.17 -18.70 7.22
C HIS A 508 -1.80 -19.28 8.49
N GLU A 509 -2.78 -18.59 9.08
CA GLU A 509 -3.52 -19.05 10.25
C GLU A 509 -4.49 -20.19 9.91
N PHE A 510 -5.24 -20.07 8.81
CA PHE A 510 -6.20 -21.11 8.39
C PHE A 510 -5.52 -22.41 7.92
N MET A 511 -4.37 -22.30 7.25
CA MET A 511 -3.57 -23.47 6.86
C MET A 511 -3.10 -24.29 8.06
N LYS A 512 -3.04 -23.71 9.27
CA LYS A 512 -2.71 -24.39 10.53
C LYS A 512 -3.93 -24.91 11.28
N GLY A 513 -5.13 -24.80 10.70
CA GLY A 513 -6.38 -25.32 11.26
C GLY A 513 -7.13 -24.34 12.17
N SER A 514 -6.90 -23.04 12.03
CA SER A 514 -7.70 -22.03 12.74
C SER A 514 -9.20 -22.20 12.43
N THR A 515 -10.02 -22.20 13.48
CA THR A 515 -11.50 -22.24 13.40
C THR A 515 -12.14 -20.87 13.68
N LYS A 516 -11.33 -19.81 13.75
CA LYS A 516 -11.82 -18.45 13.96
C LYS A 516 -12.72 -18.03 12.79
N ASP A 517 -13.80 -17.33 13.12
CA ASP A 517 -14.60 -16.63 12.12
C ASP A 517 -13.69 -15.73 11.26
N MET A 518 -14.06 -15.53 10.00
CA MET A 518 -13.32 -14.67 9.09
C MET A 518 -13.20 -13.24 9.64
N ASP A 519 -11.99 -12.69 9.64
CA ASP A 519 -11.74 -11.32 10.09
C ASP A 519 -12.19 -10.31 9.03
N LEU A 520 -13.46 -9.93 9.12
CA LEU A 520 -14.13 -9.03 8.18
C LEU A 520 -13.47 -7.65 8.10
N ASP A 521 -13.05 -7.09 9.24
CA ASP A 521 -12.43 -5.76 9.28
C ASP A 521 -11.02 -5.80 8.68
N TYR A 522 -10.28 -6.91 8.86
CA TYR A 522 -9.01 -7.10 8.17
C TYR A 522 -9.18 -7.12 6.64
N PHE A 523 -10.16 -7.87 6.13
CA PHE A 523 -10.46 -7.90 4.69
C PHE A 523 -10.84 -6.51 4.15
N ARG A 524 -11.76 -5.82 4.84
CA ARG A 524 -12.24 -4.47 4.47
C ARG A 524 -11.14 -3.44 4.46
N ALA A 525 -10.17 -3.58 5.35
CA ALA A 525 -8.99 -2.75 5.32
C ALA A 525 -8.09 -3.16 4.13
N GLU A 526 -7.59 -4.40 4.08
CA GLU A 526 -6.38 -4.73 3.29
C GLU A 526 -6.68 -5.24 1.88
N TYR A 527 -7.78 -5.96 1.70
CA TYR A 527 -7.95 -6.85 0.56
C TYR A 527 -8.99 -6.39 -0.45
N ILE A 528 -9.80 -5.37 -0.17
CA ILE A 528 -10.85 -4.94 -1.10
C ILE A 528 -10.35 -4.12 -2.29
N GLY A 529 -9.18 -3.48 -2.17
CA GLY A 529 -8.56 -2.65 -3.22
C GLY A 529 -9.23 -1.30 -3.51
N ARG A 530 -10.53 -1.14 -3.18
CA ARG A 530 -11.33 0.06 -3.46
C ARG A 530 -10.86 1.28 -2.69
N ASN A 531 -10.53 1.10 -1.42
CA ASN A 531 -9.99 2.11 -0.53
C ASN A 531 -8.65 2.69 -1.01
N VAL A 532 -7.88 1.90 -1.77
CA VAL A 532 -6.56 2.30 -2.29
C VAL A 532 -6.52 2.54 -3.80
N GLY A 533 -7.52 2.10 -4.57
CA GLY A 533 -7.60 2.32 -6.02
C GLY A 533 -6.88 1.28 -6.87
N VAL A 534 -6.60 0.08 -6.34
CA VAL A 534 -5.91 -1.00 -7.05
C VAL A 534 -6.66 -2.31 -6.84
N PRO A 535 -7.09 -3.02 -7.91
CA PRO A 535 -7.72 -4.33 -7.78
C PRO A 535 -6.83 -5.35 -7.05
N VAL A 536 -7.47 -6.28 -6.34
CA VAL A 536 -6.79 -7.31 -5.54
C VAL A 536 -7.28 -8.69 -5.97
N GLU A 537 -6.36 -9.63 -6.13
CA GLU A 537 -6.65 -11.07 -6.11
C GLU A 537 -6.22 -11.68 -4.77
N PHE A 538 -6.88 -12.77 -4.39
CA PHE A 538 -6.58 -13.47 -3.14
C PHE A 538 -5.64 -14.66 -3.36
N ILE A 539 -4.70 -14.86 -2.44
CA ILE A 539 -3.78 -16.01 -2.43
C ILE A 539 -4.47 -17.26 -1.89
N ALA A 540 -4.15 -18.41 -2.49
CA ALA A 540 -4.76 -19.69 -2.14
C ALA A 540 -3.75 -20.84 -2.32
N TYR A 541 -2.94 -21.12 -1.30
CA TYR A 541 -2.12 -22.34 -1.21
C TYR A 541 -2.87 -23.39 -0.40
N GLU A 542 -3.39 -24.40 -1.08
CA GLU A 542 -4.17 -25.45 -0.41
C GLU A 542 -3.31 -26.24 0.60
N ASN A 543 -3.92 -26.54 1.75
CA ASN A 543 -3.47 -27.53 2.73
C ASN A 543 -4.68 -28.36 3.17
N ARG A 544 -5.09 -29.31 2.32
CA ARG A 544 -6.29 -30.12 2.57
C ARG A 544 -6.09 -31.06 3.77
N PRO A 545 -7.10 -31.21 4.66
CA PRO A 545 -8.45 -30.65 4.57
C PRO A 545 -8.62 -29.27 5.25
N LEU A 546 -7.57 -28.73 5.90
CA LEU A 546 -7.66 -27.55 6.77
C LEU A 546 -7.98 -26.26 6.01
N TRP A 547 -7.36 -26.08 4.85
CA TRP A 547 -7.54 -24.92 3.99
C TRP A 547 -7.56 -25.37 2.54
N ASN A 548 -8.62 -25.05 1.82
CA ASN A 548 -8.79 -25.42 0.42
C ASN A 548 -9.17 -24.20 -0.44
N PHE A 549 -9.09 -24.38 -1.75
CA PHE A 549 -9.32 -23.31 -2.70
C PHE A 549 -10.77 -22.77 -2.64
N GLU A 550 -11.74 -23.62 -2.30
CA GLU A 550 -13.13 -23.25 -2.09
C GLU A 550 -13.30 -22.34 -0.87
N ASN A 551 -12.54 -22.55 0.22
CA ASN A 551 -12.51 -21.64 1.36
C ASN A 551 -11.93 -20.27 0.97
N ALA A 552 -10.83 -20.27 0.21
CA ALA A 552 -10.25 -19.03 -0.29
C ALA A 552 -11.24 -18.25 -1.18
N LEU A 553 -11.96 -18.95 -2.07
CA LEU A 553 -13.02 -18.37 -2.90
C LEU A 553 -14.17 -17.81 -2.06
N SER A 554 -14.60 -18.55 -1.04
CA SER A 554 -15.62 -18.11 -0.09
C SER A 554 -15.28 -16.76 0.56
N CYS A 555 -14.06 -16.65 1.09
CA CYS A 555 -13.61 -15.43 1.76
C CYS A 555 -13.43 -14.25 0.79
N SER A 556 -12.92 -14.51 -0.41
CA SER A 556 -12.62 -13.48 -1.41
C SER A 556 -13.86 -12.95 -2.11
N ILE A 557 -14.76 -13.83 -2.56
CA ILE A 557 -15.92 -13.43 -3.39
C ILE A 557 -16.90 -12.52 -2.64
N LEU A 558 -17.04 -12.71 -1.33
CA LEU A 558 -17.84 -11.84 -0.46
C LEU A 558 -17.37 -10.37 -0.51
N HIS A 559 -16.07 -10.16 -0.74
CA HIS A 559 -15.43 -8.84 -0.77
C HIS A 559 -15.26 -8.29 -2.19
N GLY A 560 -15.85 -8.96 -3.20
CA GLY A 560 -15.76 -8.51 -4.59
C GLY A 560 -14.38 -8.74 -5.20
N ILE A 561 -13.62 -9.70 -4.69
CA ILE A 561 -12.31 -10.14 -5.22
C ILE A 561 -12.34 -11.66 -5.50
N LEU A 562 -11.37 -12.18 -6.24
CA LEU A 562 -11.29 -13.61 -6.60
C LEU A 562 -9.93 -14.20 -6.22
N PRO A 563 -9.86 -15.50 -5.88
CA PRO A 563 -8.59 -16.16 -5.65
C PRO A 563 -7.92 -16.53 -6.98
N ARG A 564 -6.60 -16.52 -7.00
CA ARG A 564 -5.83 -16.89 -8.19
C ARG A 564 -5.50 -18.39 -8.22
N PRO A 565 -5.87 -19.14 -9.27
CA PRO A 565 -5.53 -20.55 -9.38
C PRO A 565 -4.03 -20.76 -9.66
N ASN A 566 -3.43 -21.74 -8.99
CA ASN A 566 -2.01 -22.09 -9.09
C ASN A 566 -1.74 -23.57 -9.45
N ASN A 567 -2.81 -24.35 -9.65
CA ASN A 567 -2.76 -25.72 -10.15
C ASN A 567 -3.69 -25.88 -11.36
N ILE A 568 -3.21 -26.56 -12.40
CA ILE A 568 -3.89 -26.74 -13.69
C ILE A 568 -5.13 -27.65 -13.61
N ASP A 569 -5.26 -28.36 -12.49
CA ASP A 569 -6.39 -29.24 -12.17
C ASP A 569 -7.51 -28.47 -11.45
N MET A 570 -7.95 -28.97 -10.29
CA MET A 570 -9.17 -28.54 -9.60
C MET A 570 -9.27 -27.02 -9.36
N PRO A 571 -8.23 -26.30 -8.86
CA PRO A 571 -8.33 -24.84 -8.68
C PRO A 571 -8.64 -24.09 -9.98
N LEU A 572 -8.00 -24.47 -11.10
CA LEU A 572 -8.28 -23.88 -12.40
C LEU A 572 -9.67 -24.28 -12.92
N ASP A 573 -10.09 -25.52 -12.70
CA ASP A 573 -11.44 -25.98 -13.09
C ASP A 573 -12.54 -25.21 -12.35
N LEU A 574 -12.36 -24.96 -11.04
CA LEU A 574 -13.28 -24.15 -10.25
C LEU A 574 -13.33 -22.71 -10.77
N MET A 575 -12.18 -22.07 -10.93
CA MET A 575 -12.11 -20.68 -11.39
C MET A 575 -12.64 -20.52 -12.82
N SER A 576 -12.44 -21.50 -13.69
CA SER A 576 -13.03 -21.50 -15.03
C SER A 576 -14.56 -21.40 -14.99
N ASN A 577 -15.21 -22.09 -14.04
CA ASN A 577 -16.66 -22.01 -13.87
C ASN A 577 -17.08 -20.66 -13.29
N VAL A 578 -16.36 -20.15 -12.29
CA VAL A 578 -16.62 -18.83 -11.68
C VAL A 578 -16.48 -17.73 -12.74
N TRP A 579 -15.39 -17.69 -13.50
CA TRP A 579 -15.20 -16.72 -14.58
C TRP A 579 -16.34 -16.73 -15.59
N LYS A 580 -16.85 -17.91 -15.98
CA LYS A 580 -18.02 -18.01 -16.88
C LYS A 580 -19.31 -17.46 -16.28
N ILE A 581 -19.46 -17.47 -14.96
CA ILE A 581 -20.59 -16.85 -14.27
C ILE A 581 -20.45 -15.32 -14.35
N PHE A 582 -19.27 -14.79 -14.02
CA PHE A 582 -18.99 -13.35 -14.10
C PHE A 582 -19.09 -12.82 -15.54
N ASP A 583 -18.61 -13.56 -16.55
CA ASP A 583 -18.71 -13.18 -17.97
C ASP A 583 -20.15 -13.02 -18.47
N LYS A 584 -21.10 -13.68 -17.81
CA LYS A 584 -22.54 -13.62 -18.17
C LYS A 584 -23.28 -12.49 -17.46
N PHE A 585 -22.65 -11.82 -16.50
CA PHE A 585 -23.24 -10.74 -15.74
C PHE A 585 -22.58 -9.40 -16.11
N PRO A 586 -23.33 -8.31 -16.30
CA PRO A 586 -22.79 -7.03 -16.75
C PRO A 586 -22.13 -6.26 -15.59
N VAL A 587 -21.06 -6.81 -15.00
CA VAL A 587 -20.35 -6.25 -13.83
C VAL A 587 -19.97 -4.78 -14.03
N GLU A 588 -19.49 -4.41 -15.21
CA GLU A 588 -19.07 -3.04 -15.51
C GLU A 588 -20.21 -2.02 -15.48
N LEU A 589 -21.44 -2.47 -15.72
CA LEU A 589 -22.66 -1.65 -15.69
C LEU A 589 -23.41 -1.80 -14.36
N SER A 590 -22.87 -2.59 -13.43
CA SER A 590 -23.51 -2.91 -12.16
C SER A 590 -22.98 -2.05 -11.03
N GLU A 591 -23.81 -1.87 -10.01
CA GLU A 591 -23.40 -1.29 -8.74
C GLU A 591 -22.94 -2.39 -7.79
N TRP A 592 -21.78 -2.22 -7.16
CA TRP A 592 -21.30 -3.12 -6.11
C TRP A 592 -21.99 -2.79 -4.78
N ARG A 593 -22.67 -3.78 -4.19
CA ARG A 593 -23.43 -3.68 -2.94
C ARG A 593 -22.84 -4.64 -1.89
N PRO A 594 -21.81 -4.23 -1.14
CA PRO A 594 -21.15 -5.09 -0.15
C PRO A 594 -21.99 -5.29 1.12
N TYR A 595 -21.75 -6.37 1.87
CA TYR A 595 -22.51 -6.70 3.09
C TYR A 595 -22.47 -5.65 4.22
N TRP A 596 -21.58 -4.66 4.14
CA TRP A 596 -21.51 -3.54 5.09
C TRP A 596 -22.29 -2.30 4.61
N ASP A 597 -22.75 -2.30 3.36
CA ASP A 597 -23.48 -1.21 2.72
C ASP A 597 -24.45 -1.76 1.66
N ASN A 598 -25.40 -2.60 2.12
CA ASN A 598 -26.50 -3.10 1.31
C ASN A 598 -27.73 -3.43 2.17
N THR A 599 -28.82 -3.82 1.51
CA THR A 599 -30.12 -4.11 2.12
C THR A 599 -30.39 -5.62 2.22
N ALA A 600 -29.44 -6.47 1.85
CA ALA A 600 -29.61 -7.90 1.93
C ALA A 600 -29.60 -8.36 3.39
N ALA A 601 -30.60 -9.13 3.79
CA ALA A 601 -30.73 -9.64 5.15
C ALA A 601 -30.62 -11.17 5.20
N THR A 602 -30.04 -11.67 6.29
CA THR A 602 -29.93 -13.10 6.59
C THR A 602 -30.51 -13.38 7.98
N ASP A 603 -31.11 -14.56 8.17
CA ASP A 603 -31.54 -15.03 9.49
C ASP A 603 -30.38 -15.44 10.41
N ASN A 604 -29.13 -15.32 9.93
CA ASN A 604 -27.93 -15.66 10.67
C ASN A 604 -26.79 -14.65 10.49
N LYS A 605 -26.38 -14.01 11.60
CA LYS A 605 -25.33 -12.97 11.60
C LYS A 605 -23.96 -13.42 11.05
N LYS A 606 -23.67 -14.73 11.04
CA LYS A 606 -22.44 -15.34 10.50
C LYS A 606 -22.53 -15.64 9.00
N VAL A 607 -23.68 -15.38 8.39
CA VAL A 607 -23.86 -15.42 6.94
C VAL A 607 -23.96 -14.00 6.43
N LYS A 608 -23.10 -13.68 5.46
CA LYS A 608 -23.02 -12.36 4.83
C LYS A 608 -23.36 -12.46 3.36
N VAL A 609 -23.95 -11.39 2.83
CA VAL A 609 -24.34 -11.30 1.42
C VAL A 609 -23.78 -10.01 0.85
N SER A 610 -23.01 -10.14 -0.22
CA SER A 610 -22.66 -9.01 -1.10
C SER A 610 -23.16 -9.32 -2.50
N TYR A 611 -23.45 -8.31 -3.30
CA TYR A 611 -23.95 -8.54 -4.66
C TYR A 611 -23.56 -7.43 -5.62
N TYR A 612 -23.54 -7.75 -6.91
CA TYR A 612 -23.63 -6.74 -7.95
C TYR A 612 -25.11 -6.55 -8.34
N LYS A 613 -25.56 -5.30 -8.42
CA LYS A 613 -26.90 -4.92 -8.84
C LYS A 613 -26.86 -4.33 -10.25
N TYR A 614 -27.56 -4.95 -11.19
CA TYR A 614 -27.75 -4.44 -12.54
C TYR A 614 -29.22 -4.14 -12.78
N THR A 615 -29.54 -2.90 -13.14
CA THR A 615 -30.89 -2.56 -13.61
C THR A 615 -30.93 -2.69 -15.12
N ASN A 616 -31.74 -3.62 -15.62
CA ASN A 616 -31.83 -3.91 -17.05
C ASN A 616 -32.58 -2.81 -17.82
N ILE A 617 -32.63 -2.92 -19.15
CA ILE A 617 -33.28 -1.93 -20.02
C ILE A 617 -34.79 -1.73 -19.78
N LYS A 618 -35.44 -2.66 -19.06
CA LYS A 618 -36.85 -2.57 -18.67
C LYS A 618 -37.05 -1.94 -17.29
N GLY A 619 -35.96 -1.61 -16.58
CA GLY A 619 -36.00 -1.12 -15.20
C GLY A 619 -36.15 -2.23 -14.16
N GLU A 620 -35.92 -3.49 -14.53
CA GLU A 620 -35.95 -4.62 -13.59
C GLU A 620 -34.56 -4.86 -13.02
N ASP A 621 -34.47 -5.14 -11.72
CA ASP A 621 -33.22 -5.41 -11.03
C ASP A 621 -32.82 -6.88 -11.20
N GLU A 622 -31.58 -7.11 -11.63
CA GLU A 622 -30.93 -8.43 -11.65
C GLU A 622 -29.71 -8.37 -10.73
N LEU A 623 -29.57 -9.36 -9.84
CA LEU A 623 -28.46 -9.43 -8.89
C LEU A 623 -27.57 -10.64 -9.17
N LEU A 624 -26.26 -10.44 -9.07
CA LEU A 624 -25.28 -11.51 -8.89
C LEU A 624 -24.85 -11.50 -7.42
N ALA A 625 -25.47 -12.34 -6.60
CA ALA A 625 -25.33 -12.36 -5.15
C ALA A 625 -24.40 -13.47 -4.65
N PHE A 626 -23.62 -13.13 -3.62
CA PHE A 626 -22.62 -13.99 -3.00
C PHE A 626 -22.99 -14.21 -1.53
N VAL A 627 -23.55 -15.38 -1.23
CA VAL A 627 -23.98 -15.73 0.13
C VAL A 627 -22.90 -16.60 0.77
N VAL A 628 -22.28 -16.11 1.85
CA VAL A 628 -21.10 -16.73 2.44
C VAL A 628 -21.27 -16.97 3.93
N ASN A 629 -21.05 -18.21 4.37
CA ASN A 629 -20.85 -18.54 5.77
C ASN A 629 -19.42 -18.16 6.18
N THR A 630 -19.28 -17.22 7.11
CA THR A 630 -17.99 -16.68 7.53
C THR A 630 -17.39 -17.41 8.74
N SER A 631 -17.88 -18.62 9.05
CA SER A 631 -17.54 -19.34 10.29
C SER A 631 -17.29 -20.83 10.10
N ALA A 632 -16.73 -21.45 11.15
CA ALA A 632 -16.57 -22.89 11.26
C ALA A 632 -17.87 -23.66 11.57
N GLN A 633 -19.00 -22.97 11.76
CA GLN A 633 -20.28 -23.58 12.11
C GLN A 633 -21.04 -24.02 10.86
N GLN A 634 -21.72 -25.17 10.91
CA GLN A 634 -22.68 -25.59 9.88
C GLN A 634 -24.06 -24.99 10.16
N PHE A 635 -24.76 -24.61 9.09
CA PHE A 635 -26.16 -24.20 9.12
C PHE A 635 -26.98 -25.09 8.19
N ASP A 636 -27.98 -25.79 8.74
CA ASP A 636 -28.82 -26.71 7.97
C ASP A 636 -29.89 -25.97 7.13
N ALA A 637 -30.22 -24.74 7.54
CA ALA A 637 -31.06 -23.82 6.78
C ALA A 637 -30.65 -22.38 7.10
N VAL A 638 -30.47 -21.57 6.06
CA VAL A 638 -30.25 -20.12 6.13
C VAL A 638 -31.17 -19.48 5.11
N THR A 639 -31.91 -18.46 5.54
CA THR A 639 -32.80 -17.68 4.69
C THR A 639 -32.15 -16.35 4.34
N VAL A 640 -32.12 -16.03 3.05
CA VAL A 640 -31.66 -14.73 2.54
C VAL A 640 -32.83 -13.93 1.97
N SER A 641 -32.80 -12.62 2.11
CA SER A 641 -33.81 -11.72 1.55
C SER A 641 -33.17 -10.44 1.02
N PHE A 642 -33.83 -9.83 0.05
CA PHE A 642 -33.41 -8.61 -0.63
C PHE A 642 -34.58 -7.62 -0.61
N GLU A 643 -34.29 -6.33 -0.51
CA GLU A 643 -35.33 -5.28 -0.61
C GLU A 643 -35.68 -4.99 -2.07
N GLU A 644 -34.81 -5.35 -3.00
CA GLU A 644 -35.10 -5.32 -4.43
C GLU A 644 -36.30 -6.24 -4.75
N ASN A 645 -37.10 -5.85 -5.75
CA ASN A 645 -38.25 -6.63 -6.21
C ASN A 645 -37.79 -7.87 -6.99
N VAL A 646 -37.36 -8.89 -6.26
CA VAL A 646 -36.87 -10.16 -6.81
C VAL A 646 -37.73 -11.34 -6.37
N PHE A 647 -37.93 -12.29 -7.28
CA PHE A 647 -38.91 -13.38 -7.12
C PHE A 647 -38.31 -14.77 -7.37
N SER A 648 -37.12 -14.85 -7.96
CA SER A 648 -36.47 -16.08 -8.36
C SER A 648 -35.00 -16.08 -7.99
N VAL A 649 -34.49 -17.26 -7.65
CA VAL A 649 -33.10 -17.47 -7.27
C VAL A 649 -32.57 -18.71 -8.00
N PHE A 650 -31.49 -18.54 -8.75
CA PHE A 650 -30.81 -19.61 -9.47
C PHE A 650 -29.38 -19.75 -8.95
N ASP A 651 -29.01 -20.94 -8.49
CA ASP A 651 -27.63 -21.25 -8.09
C ASP A 651 -26.76 -21.40 -9.35
N ALA A 652 -25.92 -20.40 -9.61
CA ALA A 652 -25.18 -20.26 -10.85
C ALA A 652 -24.11 -21.35 -11.04
N GLU A 653 -23.53 -21.84 -9.95
CA GLU A 653 -22.51 -22.89 -9.98
C GLU A 653 -23.15 -24.27 -10.16
N ARG A 654 -24.25 -24.53 -9.44
CA ARG A 654 -24.94 -25.83 -9.47
C ARG A 654 -25.94 -25.99 -10.61
N LYS A 655 -26.31 -24.87 -11.24
CA LYS A 655 -27.24 -24.81 -12.37
C LYS A 655 -28.64 -25.33 -12.03
N LEU A 656 -29.19 -24.89 -10.90
CA LEU A 656 -30.52 -25.26 -10.45
C LEU A 656 -31.25 -24.08 -9.84
N ASP A 657 -32.58 -24.05 -10.00
CA ASP A 657 -33.43 -23.14 -9.25
C ASP A 657 -33.39 -23.52 -7.77
N THR A 658 -33.15 -22.54 -6.93
CA THR A 658 -33.14 -22.70 -5.47
C THR A 658 -34.15 -21.75 -4.86
N GLY A 659 -34.68 -22.09 -3.70
CA GLY A 659 -35.40 -21.12 -2.88
C GLY A 659 -34.43 -20.13 -2.22
N PHE A 660 -35.01 -19.20 -1.47
CA PHE A 660 -34.28 -18.27 -0.60
C PHE A 660 -33.72 -18.94 0.67
N THR A 661 -34.04 -20.22 0.91
CA THR A 661 -33.60 -20.99 2.08
C THR A 661 -32.80 -22.22 1.65
N PHE A 662 -31.58 -22.36 2.14
CA PHE A 662 -30.68 -23.48 1.81
C PHE A 662 -29.63 -23.73 2.91
N PRO A 663 -29.03 -24.94 2.98
CA PRO A 663 -27.95 -25.23 3.92
C PRO A 663 -26.63 -24.58 3.49
N LEU A 664 -25.79 -24.24 4.48
CA LEU A 664 -24.42 -23.77 4.30
C LEU A 664 -23.46 -24.50 5.25
N LYS A 665 -22.48 -25.19 4.65
CA LYS A 665 -21.36 -25.81 5.38
C LYS A 665 -20.40 -24.74 5.93
N PRO A 666 -19.50 -25.11 6.86
CA PRO A 666 -18.45 -24.22 7.33
C PRO A 666 -17.67 -23.57 6.17
N TYR A 667 -17.49 -22.26 6.23
CA TYR A 667 -16.78 -21.48 5.20
C TYR A 667 -17.27 -21.70 3.76
N GLN A 668 -18.54 -22.06 3.56
CA GLN A 668 -19.13 -22.30 2.25
C GLN A 668 -19.76 -21.03 1.65
N TYR A 669 -19.76 -20.94 0.33
CA TYR A 669 -20.43 -19.90 -0.43
C TYR A 669 -21.53 -20.44 -1.37
N ARG A 670 -22.38 -19.53 -1.86
CA ARG A 670 -23.28 -19.69 -3.01
C ARG A 670 -23.12 -18.49 -3.93
N ILE A 671 -23.13 -18.74 -5.23
CA ILE A 671 -23.22 -17.69 -6.24
C ILE A 671 -24.63 -17.78 -6.85
N LEU A 672 -25.43 -16.74 -6.65
CA LEU A 672 -26.84 -16.74 -6.99
C LEU A 672 -27.12 -15.67 -8.05
N PHE A 673 -27.82 -16.06 -9.11
CA PHE A 673 -28.53 -15.10 -9.96
C PHE A 673 -29.91 -14.89 -9.38
N VAL A 674 -30.23 -13.64 -9.04
CA VAL A 674 -31.48 -13.26 -8.38
C VAL A 674 -32.21 -12.28 -9.31
N LYS A 675 -33.48 -12.57 -9.62
CA LYS A 675 -34.33 -11.76 -10.50
C LYS A 675 -35.73 -11.65 -9.96
#